data_AF-A0A559ILA1-F1
#
_entry.id   AF-A0A559ILA1-F1
#
_cell.length_a   1.000
_cell.length_b   1.000
_cell.length_c   1.000
_cell.angle_alpha   90.00
_cell.angle_beta   90.00
_cell.angle_gamma   90.00
#
_symmetry.space_group_name_H-M   'P 1'
#
loop_
_entity.id
_entity.type
_entity.pdbx_description
1 polymer ?
#
loop_
_entity_poly.entity_id
_entity_poly.type
_entity_poly.pdbx_seq_one_letter_code
_entity_poly.pdbx_strand_id
1 'polypeptide(L)'
;MSPAATGVIRADSRGSERFNILEGIPTSETLYANVFANNYLFQHTFANMSGKVNYQCKVDVTYGLIWKVKQSPICTKNGCTPQPDIPMSDSVTKQYSFTLQRDYSYWEIKNIEVYGINRSSVSNYALPRGGTVFLYPSGYSMPTLSTTHSPSPSEHVKPKDTGKISFTPPTLNGGYQRPSVPNDESALKSMAEAQTGEAGVRNDTVTFNGSTIMEGSWTSKSGSAPGSIPAPTMIGANVLYESGLLISNSLKNAANTPSNGTIYYDLVSGNVNGGSEKELPINGINTVTVHTPTVNYSNASDDAAHNQKTRPNLNRRAFILDRPFTIHIPTSGQHRNILGYGNRDYAKYIKEKQVRFEFDVYSADKSIFYPKNTWISIPVRDLATDFYLPVWVDEGDYTIHFRSFAENAPSDTLAQQDANLEVNNHVATDTVPVEVIGRVYDFRITDIVDMNWELAFRQQKKSKEHTGRYYWVGTRNIDGNPRGNDSRYTLPIRRGSHPNDGFKNVAVKPGYHFKFDLKTKGNMFGPNDSIRITPTFEFVSRDGKHRQEVDLYYHAPDRNFVRIGSSFDTIEREITLNTRLRNLYPLQIEQTGRTFYQLHRHQLSQSEQLFMQQWLRQVDRPTKTGGFSHMKVPGELRLFRGPTQLPNGVNPYRAYAAEQQWYGEFGIPSKVYVVQKGFPLHRQFSFREDASFFLKDGYIVVNFNIETIRAGRVDNPHLQYINAPLTNQWRREGFAYSVTDPYGATFQLKDGDILFYDAAQSSRDDYRVGGTH
;
A
#
# COMPACT_ATOMS: atom_id res chain seq x y z
N MET A 1 25.21 -12.59 -44.39
CA MET A 1 25.92 -11.88 -43.30
C MET A 1 25.01 -11.78 -42.08
N SER A 2 25.54 -11.92 -40.85
CA SER A 2 24.76 -11.73 -39.62
C SER A 2 24.69 -10.23 -39.25
N PRO A 3 23.56 -9.72 -38.72
CA PRO A 3 23.43 -8.31 -38.36
C PRO A 3 24.07 -7.96 -37.01
N ALA A 4 24.60 -8.96 -36.28
CA ALA A 4 25.08 -8.80 -34.90
C ALA A 4 24.05 -8.07 -33.99
N ALA A 5 22.76 -8.29 -34.27
CA ALA A 5 21.68 -7.53 -33.65
C ALA A 5 21.48 -7.95 -32.19
N THR A 6 21.55 -6.96 -31.29
CA THR A 6 21.29 -7.11 -29.86
C THR A 6 20.37 -6.00 -29.37
N GLY A 7 19.68 -6.22 -28.26
CA GLY A 7 18.75 -5.23 -27.72
C GLY A 7 18.60 -5.31 -26.22
N VAL A 8 18.06 -4.23 -25.64
CA VAL A 8 17.84 -4.10 -24.20
C VAL A 8 16.56 -3.30 -23.96
N ILE A 9 15.81 -3.72 -22.95
CA ILE A 9 14.73 -2.92 -22.34
C ILE A 9 15.21 -2.54 -20.95
N ARG A 10 15.00 -1.31 -20.49
CA ARG A 10 15.34 -0.85 -19.12
C ARG A 10 14.37 0.24 -18.65
N ALA A 11 14.45 0.60 -17.36
CA ALA A 11 13.58 1.60 -16.74
C ALA A 11 13.91 3.04 -17.17
N ASP A 12 12.89 3.88 -17.18
CA ASP A 12 12.98 5.34 -17.27
C ASP A 12 13.86 5.84 -18.43
N SER A 13 14.85 6.69 -18.11
CA SER A 13 15.81 7.25 -19.03
C SER A 13 17.15 6.52 -18.90
N ARG A 14 17.78 6.22 -20.04
CA ARG A 14 19.04 5.48 -20.13
C ARG A 14 20.13 6.14 -19.28
N GLY A 15 20.74 5.36 -18.38
CA GLY A 15 21.79 5.83 -17.46
C GLY A 15 21.29 6.49 -16.17
N SER A 16 19.99 6.51 -15.95
CA SER A 16 19.34 7.06 -14.74
C SER A 16 18.17 6.16 -14.29
N GLU A 17 18.30 4.86 -14.50
CA GLU A 17 17.28 3.86 -14.19
C GLU A 17 16.95 3.87 -12.69
N ARG A 18 15.71 4.22 -12.32
CA ARG A 18 15.28 4.22 -10.90
C ARG A 18 14.81 2.86 -10.42
N PHE A 19 14.67 1.90 -11.33
CA PHE A 19 14.21 0.55 -11.07
C PHE A 19 15.10 -0.47 -11.76
N ASN A 20 15.35 -1.59 -11.09
CA ASN A 20 15.90 -2.77 -11.73
C ASN A 20 14.75 -3.63 -12.26
N ILE A 21 14.44 -3.47 -13.55
CA ILE A 21 13.31 -4.14 -14.21
C ILE A 21 13.41 -5.68 -14.22
N LEU A 22 14.59 -6.26 -13.96
CA LEU A 22 14.73 -7.71 -13.80
C LEU A 22 14.07 -8.18 -12.49
N GLU A 23 14.14 -7.35 -11.45
CA GLU A 23 13.65 -7.63 -10.11
C GLU A 23 12.21 -7.12 -9.88
N GLY A 24 11.90 -5.95 -10.46
CA GLY A 24 10.59 -5.32 -10.35
C GLY A 24 10.57 -3.88 -10.89
N ILE A 25 9.53 -3.56 -11.66
CA ILE A 25 9.14 -2.19 -11.97
C ILE A 25 7.62 -2.04 -11.82
N PRO A 26 7.12 -0.99 -11.16
CA PRO A 26 5.68 -0.75 -11.05
C PRO A 26 5.05 -0.42 -12.40
N THR A 27 3.75 -0.69 -12.53
CA THR A 27 2.92 0.00 -13.52
C THR A 27 2.97 1.53 -13.33
N SER A 28 2.60 2.29 -14.36
CA SER A 28 2.67 3.75 -14.35
C SER A 28 4.09 4.34 -14.19
N GLU A 29 5.11 3.50 -14.36
CA GLU A 29 6.48 3.89 -14.67
C GLU A 29 6.77 3.70 -16.16
N THR A 30 7.89 4.20 -16.62
CA THR A 30 8.27 4.15 -18.05
C THR A 30 9.44 3.22 -18.29
N LEU A 31 9.50 2.68 -19.50
CA LEU A 31 10.62 1.92 -20.02
C LEU A 31 11.28 2.69 -21.18
N TYR A 32 12.46 2.24 -21.57
CA TYR A 32 13.04 2.51 -22.88
C TYR A 32 13.49 1.21 -23.53
N ALA A 33 13.49 1.19 -24.86
CA ALA A 33 14.02 0.10 -25.66
C ALA A 33 15.17 0.62 -26.53
N ASN A 34 16.24 -0.16 -26.64
CA ASN A 34 17.42 0.19 -27.43
C ASN A 34 17.88 -1.04 -28.21
N VAL A 35 18.10 -0.89 -29.51
CA VAL A 35 18.62 -1.94 -30.39
C VAL A 35 19.93 -1.50 -31.01
N PHE A 36 20.86 -2.44 -31.13
CA PHE A 36 22.16 -2.26 -31.75
C PHE A 36 22.31 -3.30 -32.84
N ALA A 37 22.75 -2.89 -34.03
CA ALA A 37 23.06 -3.79 -35.13
C ALA A 37 24.07 -3.13 -36.08
N ASN A 38 24.59 -3.91 -37.03
CA ASN A 38 25.42 -3.39 -38.11
C ASN A 38 24.67 -2.33 -38.94
N ASN A 39 25.33 -1.22 -39.27
CA ASN A 39 24.75 -0.10 -40.02
C ASN A 39 24.27 -0.47 -41.43
N TYR A 40 24.82 -1.52 -42.02
CA TYR A 40 24.31 -2.15 -43.24
C TYR A 40 24.73 -3.62 -43.29
N LEU A 41 24.12 -4.39 -44.20
CA LEU A 41 24.59 -5.72 -44.57
C LEU A 41 24.91 -5.73 -46.05
N PHE A 42 25.80 -6.62 -46.46
CA PHE A 42 26.02 -6.85 -47.89
C PHE A 42 26.40 -8.30 -48.15
N GLN A 43 26.20 -8.71 -49.41
CA GLN A 43 26.79 -9.90 -49.98
C GLN A 43 27.04 -9.67 -51.47
N HIS A 44 28.11 -10.23 -52.00
CA HIS A 44 28.47 -10.04 -53.39
C HIS A 44 29.24 -11.24 -53.93
N THR A 45 29.14 -11.44 -55.23
CA THR A 45 29.89 -12.41 -56.01
C THR A 45 30.39 -11.72 -57.27
N PHE A 46 31.67 -11.40 -57.31
CA PHE A 46 32.34 -10.89 -58.51
C PHE A 46 33.08 -12.04 -59.18
N ALA A 47 32.84 -12.24 -60.48
CA ALA A 47 33.46 -13.29 -61.26
C ALA A 47 34.50 -12.70 -62.20
N ASN A 48 35.71 -13.26 -62.19
CA ASN A 48 36.72 -12.95 -63.20
C ASN A 48 36.43 -13.77 -64.45
N MET A 49 35.95 -13.10 -65.49
CA MET A 49 35.62 -13.68 -66.79
C MET A 49 36.84 -13.59 -67.70
N SER A 50 37.39 -14.73 -68.09
CA SER A 50 38.52 -14.81 -69.03
C SER A 50 38.12 -15.43 -70.36
N GLY A 51 38.69 -14.97 -71.46
CA GLY A 51 38.44 -15.52 -72.78
C GLY A 51 39.54 -15.18 -73.77
N LYS A 52 39.31 -15.46 -75.06
CA LYS A 52 40.25 -15.18 -76.14
C LYS A 52 39.57 -14.44 -77.29
N VAL A 53 40.18 -13.38 -77.78
CA VAL A 53 39.82 -12.77 -79.07
C VAL A 53 40.63 -13.46 -80.16
N ASN A 54 39.93 -13.99 -81.17
CA ASN A 54 40.55 -14.58 -82.36
C ASN A 54 40.63 -13.54 -83.48
N TYR A 55 41.83 -13.19 -83.91
CA TYR A 55 42.06 -12.31 -85.06
C TYR A 55 42.40 -13.14 -86.29
N GLN A 56 41.66 -12.95 -87.38
CA GLN A 56 41.95 -13.54 -88.67
C GLN A 56 42.79 -12.56 -89.50
N CYS A 57 44.08 -12.83 -89.63
CA CYS A 57 44.98 -11.99 -90.42
C CYS A 57 45.12 -12.59 -91.81
N LYS A 58 44.86 -11.78 -92.84
CA LYS A 58 45.11 -12.13 -94.25
C LYS A 58 46.10 -11.13 -94.82
N VAL A 59 47.18 -11.64 -95.39
CA VAL A 59 48.20 -10.81 -96.05
C VAL A 59 48.44 -11.37 -97.43
N ASP A 60 48.24 -10.54 -98.44
CA ASP A 60 48.61 -10.86 -99.80
C ASP A 60 50.03 -10.36 -100.05
N VAL A 61 50.94 -11.27 -100.39
CA VAL A 61 52.34 -10.95 -100.69
C VAL A 61 52.61 -11.26 -102.15
N THR A 62 53.00 -10.24 -102.92
CA THR A 62 53.38 -10.37 -104.32
C THR A 62 54.88 -10.58 -104.44
N TYR A 63 55.27 -11.74 -104.98
CA TYR A 63 56.67 -12.08 -105.26
C TYR A 63 56.96 -11.79 -106.72
N GLY A 64 57.94 -10.93 -106.99
CA GLY A 64 58.51 -10.78 -108.32
C GLY A 64 59.40 -11.98 -108.65
N LEU A 65 59.14 -12.65 -109.77
CA LEU A 65 59.90 -13.80 -110.24
C LEU A 65 60.63 -13.40 -111.54
N ILE A 66 61.93 -13.69 -111.61
CA ILE A 66 62.70 -13.53 -112.84
C ILE A 66 63.46 -14.83 -113.16
N TRP A 67 63.46 -15.24 -114.42
CA TRP A 67 64.27 -16.35 -114.93
C TRP A 67 64.59 -16.16 -116.42
N LYS A 68 65.47 -16.99 -116.97
CA LYS A 68 65.90 -16.96 -118.36
C LYS A 68 65.44 -18.23 -119.08
N VAL A 69 65.04 -18.12 -120.34
CA VAL A 69 64.73 -19.27 -121.20
C VAL A 69 65.73 -19.30 -122.35
N LYS A 70 66.40 -20.45 -122.52
CA LYS A 70 67.34 -20.66 -123.63
C LYS A 70 66.58 -20.73 -124.95
N GLN A 71 67.05 -19.96 -125.92
CA GLN A 71 66.54 -20.01 -127.28
C GLN A 71 67.31 -21.04 -128.11
N SER A 72 66.61 -21.72 -129.01
CA SER A 72 67.25 -22.56 -130.03
C SER A 72 68.15 -21.69 -130.92
N PRO A 73 69.39 -22.12 -131.24
CA PRO A 73 70.27 -21.37 -132.13
C PRO A 73 69.63 -21.16 -133.50
N ILE A 74 69.77 -19.97 -134.08
CA ILE A 74 69.33 -19.73 -135.46
C ILE A 74 70.43 -20.24 -136.40
N CYS A 75 70.13 -21.29 -137.15
CA CYS A 75 71.07 -21.94 -138.05
C CYS A 75 70.83 -21.48 -139.49
N THR A 76 71.85 -20.87 -140.11
CA THR A 76 71.89 -20.56 -141.54
C THR A 76 72.96 -21.41 -142.23
N LYS A 77 73.02 -21.41 -143.57
CA LYS A 77 74.02 -22.20 -144.35
C LYS A 77 75.49 -21.95 -143.96
N ASN A 78 75.79 -20.91 -143.19
CA ASN A 78 77.14 -20.55 -142.75
C ASN A 78 77.40 -20.78 -141.24
N GLY A 79 76.51 -21.49 -140.53
CA GLY A 79 76.67 -21.84 -139.12
C GLY A 79 75.51 -21.37 -138.22
N CYS A 80 75.43 -21.95 -137.02
CA CYS A 80 74.42 -21.62 -136.03
C CYS A 80 74.89 -20.49 -135.10
N THR A 81 74.11 -19.41 -135.01
CA THR A 81 74.36 -18.33 -134.04
C THR A 81 73.51 -18.55 -132.79
N PRO A 82 74.13 -18.71 -131.60
CA PRO A 82 73.41 -18.75 -130.33
C PRO A 82 72.63 -17.45 -130.15
N GLN A 83 71.36 -17.56 -129.76
CA GLN A 83 70.54 -16.40 -129.46
C GLN A 83 70.68 -16.03 -127.97
N PRO A 84 70.65 -14.74 -127.62
CA PRO A 84 70.63 -14.32 -126.22
C PRO A 84 69.39 -14.89 -125.51
N ASP A 85 69.57 -15.34 -124.27
CA ASP A 85 68.47 -15.89 -123.47
C ASP A 85 67.33 -14.86 -123.32
N ILE A 86 66.08 -15.32 -123.41
CA ILE A 86 64.92 -14.45 -123.19
C ILE A 86 64.78 -14.23 -121.68
N PRO A 87 64.79 -12.97 -121.19
CA PRO A 87 64.39 -12.68 -119.83
C PRO A 87 62.89 -12.89 -119.69
N MET A 88 62.50 -13.70 -118.73
CA MET A 88 61.12 -13.91 -118.33
C MET A 88 60.90 -13.24 -116.97
N SER A 89 59.79 -12.54 -116.85
CA SER A 89 59.32 -11.98 -115.57
C SER A 89 57.89 -12.40 -115.33
N ASP A 90 57.56 -12.71 -114.09
CA ASP A 90 56.21 -13.01 -113.65
C ASP A 90 56.03 -12.50 -112.23
N SER A 91 54.79 -12.40 -111.78
CA SER A 91 54.47 -12.07 -110.40
C SER A 91 53.47 -13.08 -109.87
N VAL A 92 53.80 -13.70 -108.74
CA VAL A 92 52.85 -14.56 -108.03
C VAL A 92 52.47 -13.87 -106.74
N THR A 93 51.18 -13.58 -106.61
CA THR A 93 50.61 -13.19 -105.33
C THR A 93 50.23 -14.45 -104.57
N LYS A 94 50.81 -14.64 -103.39
CA LYS A 94 50.46 -15.71 -102.47
C LYS A 94 49.77 -15.10 -101.25
N GLN A 95 48.58 -15.60 -100.95
CA GLN A 95 47.85 -15.21 -99.75
C GLN A 95 48.32 -16.05 -98.56
N TYR A 96 48.66 -15.38 -97.47
CA TYR A 96 48.93 -16.00 -96.18
C TYR A 96 47.77 -15.71 -95.25
N SER A 97 47.25 -16.74 -94.59
CA SER A 97 46.24 -16.62 -93.56
C SER A 97 46.71 -17.32 -92.29
N PHE A 98 46.59 -16.64 -91.16
CA PHE A 98 46.88 -17.22 -89.85
C PHE A 98 45.99 -16.58 -88.80
N THR A 99 45.72 -17.34 -87.74
CA THR A 99 44.91 -16.89 -86.61
C THR A 99 45.83 -16.47 -85.47
N LEU A 100 45.57 -15.29 -84.90
CA LEU A 100 46.21 -14.80 -83.69
C LEU A 100 45.21 -14.81 -82.54
N GLN A 101 45.65 -15.19 -81.35
CA GLN A 101 44.82 -15.14 -80.15
C GLN A 101 45.36 -14.10 -79.18
N ARG A 102 44.46 -13.31 -78.60
CA ARG A 102 44.75 -12.47 -77.43
C ARG A 102 43.85 -12.89 -76.29
N ASP A 103 44.47 -13.32 -75.21
CA ASP A 103 43.76 -13.61 -73.98
C ASP A 103 43.30 -12.29 -73.35
N TYR A 104 42.13 -12.30 -72.74
CA TYR A 104 41.60 -11.15 -72.02
C TYR A 104 40.92 -11.58 -70.72
N SER A 105 40.79 -10.66 -69.78
CA SER A 105 39.99 -10.85 -68.56
C SER A 105 39.30 -9.58 -68.09
N TYR A 106 38.08 -9.71 -67.56
CA TYR A 106 37.34 -8.63 -66.92
C TYR A 106 36.48 -9.17 -65.78
N TRP A 107 36.05 -8.29 -64.88
CA TRP A 107 35.20 -8.65 -63.76
C TRP A 107 33.74 -8.29 -64.03
N GLU A 108 32.87 -9.26 -63.79
CA GLU A 108 31.42 -9.16 -63.94
C GLU A 108 30.75 -9.33 -62.57
N ILE A 109 29.69 -8.58 -62.32
CA ILE A 109 28.84 -8.72 -61.14
C ILE A 109 27.90 -9.90 -61.36
N LYS A 110 28.13 -11.02 -60.66
CA LYS A 110 27.15 -12.13 -60.62
C LYS A 110 26.04 -11.87 -59.62
N ASN A 111 26.38 -11.28 -58.48
CA ASN A 111 25.43 -10.81 -57.48
C ASN A 111 26.05 -9.64 -56.71
N ILE A 112 25.24 -8.63 -56.37
CA ILE A 112 25.57 -7.65 -55.34
C ILE A 112 24.31 -7.17 -54.65
N GLU A 113 24.28 -7.33 -53.33
CA GLU A 113 23.20 -6.90 -52.46
C GLU A 113 23.78 -6.04 -51.35
N VAL A 114 23.16 -4.89 -51.12
CA VAL A 114 23.44 -4.01 -49.98
C VAL A 114 22.11 -3.74 -49.30
N TYR A 115 22.10 -3.78 -47.98
CA TYR A 115 20.91 -3.70 -47.14
C TYR A 115 21.06 -2.57 -46.12
N GLY A 116 20.10 -1.66 -46.06
CA GLY A 116 20.06 -0.58 -45.06
C GLY A 116 18.99 -0.82 -44.00
N ILE A 117 19.21 -0.35 -42.78
CA ILE A 117 18.23 -0.47 -41.69
C ILE A 117 16.95 0.31 -42.02
N ASN A 118 15.80 -0.36 -41.93
CA ASN A 118 14.47 0.25 -42.02
C ASN A 118 13.93 0.62 -40.63
N ARG A 119 13.84 -0.37 -39.74
CA ARG A 119 13.32 -0.25 -38.37
C ARG A 119 13.70 -1.48 -37.54
N SER A 120 13.36 -1.47 -36.26
CA SER A 120 13.31 -2.69 -35.44
C SER A 120 12.00 -2.77 -34.65
N SER A 121 11.49 -3.97 -34.42
CA SER A 121 10.43 -4.25 -33.45
C SER A 121 11.00 -4.86 -32.18
N VAL A 122 10.46 -4.46 -31.04
CA VAL A 122 10.76 -5.06 -29.73
C VAL A 122 9.42 -5.35 -29.06
N SER A 123 9.25 -6.57 -28.56
CA SER A 123 8.05 -6.95 -27.81
C SER A 123 8.37 -7.52 -26.43
N ASN A 124 7.50 -7.21 -25.48
CA ASN A 124 7.49 -7.67 -24.10
C ASN A 124 6.12 -7.34 -23.47
N TYR A 125 5.69 -8.14 -22.50
CA TYR A 125 4.45 -7.93 -21.75
C TYR A 125 4.25 -6.50 -21.21
N ALA A 126 5.32 -5.87 -20.72
CA ALA A 126 5.31 -4.56 -20.08
C ALA A 126 5.32 -3.38 -21.07
N LEU A 127 5.55 -3.63 -22.37
CA LEU A 127 5.62 -2.57 -23.36
C LEU A 127 4.22 -2.04 -23.72
N PRO A 128 4.11 -0.74 -24.07
CA PRO A 128 2.84 -0.14 -24.48
C PRO A 128 2.37 -0.69 -25.83
N ARG A 129 1.23 -0.18 -26.32
CA ARG A 129 0.69 -0.50 -27.67
C ARG A 129 0.43 -2.00 -27.88
N GLY A 130 0.01 -2.71 -26.84
CA GLY A 130 -0.28 -4.15 -26.90
C GLY A 130 0.95 -5.04 -26.79
N GLY A 131 2.07 -4.52 -26.26
CA GLY A 131 3.26 -5.29 -25.95
C GLY A 131 4.36 -5.23 -27.02
N THR A 132 4.19 -4.45 -28.09
CA THR A 132 5.20 -4.32 -29.16
C THR A 132 5.40 -2.85 -29.54
N VAL A 133 6.67 -2.43 -29.64
CA VAL A 133 7.08 -1.11 -30.10
C VAL A 133 7.96 -1.20 -31.34
N PHE A 134 7.90 -0.18 -32.20
CA PHE A 134 8.72 -0.08 -33.40
C PHE A 134 9.69 1.10 -33.24
N LEU A 135 10.98 0.82 -33.27
CA LEU A 135 12.05 1.81 -33.22
C LEU A 135 12.43 2.18 -34.65
N TYR A 136 12.32 3.46 -34.98
CA TYR A 136 12.72 3.99 -36.28
C TYR A 136 14.10 4.66 -36.17
N PRO A 137 14.97 4.49 -37.17
CA PRO A 137 16.34 4.97 -37.12
C PRO A 137 16.41 6.50 -37.10
N SER A 138 17.05 7.08 -36.09
CA SER A 138 17.31 8.52 -35.96
C SER A 138 18.77 8.86 -36.23
N GLY A 139 19.04 9.90 -37.02
CA GLY A 139 20.41 10.32 -37.37
C GLY A 139 21.19 9.29 -38.18
N TYR A 140 20.50 8.35 -38.84
CA TYR A 140 21.08 7.32 -39.69
C TYR A 140 20.90 7.65 -41.16
N SER A 141 21.97 7.45 -41.93
CA SER A 141 21.94 7.58 -43.39
C SER A 141 22.03 6.20 -44.00
N MET A 142 21.04 5.88 -44.85
CA MET A 142 21.01 4.61 -45.58
C MET A 142 22.22 4.52 -46.53
N PRO A 143 22.88 3.36 -46.63
CA PRO A 143 23.96 3.18 -47.60
C PRO A 143 23.46 3.37 -49.04
N THR A 144 24.35 3.85 -49.91
CA THR A 144 24.08 4.04 -51.33
C THR A 144 24.86 3.03 -52.16
N LEU A 145 24.20 2.50 -53.19
CA LEU A 145 24.77 1.58 -54.16
C LEU A 145 24.45 2.07 -55.56
N SER A 146 25.45 2.14 -56.42
CA SER A 146 25.29 2.41 -57.84
C SER A 146 26.08 1.37 -58.62
N THR A 147 25.43 0.75 -59.59
CA THR A 147 26.04 -0.28 -60.42
C THR A 147 25.77 -0.04 -61.90
N THR A 148 26.69 -0.50 -62.73
CA THR A 148 26.47 -0.65 -64.18
C THR A 148 26.87 -2.08 -64.51
N HIS A 149 25.91 -2.86 -65.00
CA HIS A 149 26.07 -4.29 -65.24
C HIS A 149 25.65 -4.65 -66.66
N SER A 150 26.43 -5.51 -67.33
CA SER A 150 26.00 -6.22 -68.53
C SER A 150 26.43 -7.69 -68.49
N PRO A 151 25.54 -8.64 -68.79
CA PRO A 151 25.93 -10.04 -68.94
C PRO A 151 26.56 -10.33 -70.32
N SER A 152 26.60 -9.36 -71.25
CA SER A 152 27.05 -9.57 -72.62
C SER A 152 28.57 -9.34 -72.78
N PRO A 153 29.35 -10.34 -73.23
CA PRO A 153 30.79 -10.15 -73.46
C PRO A 153 31.13 -9.02 -74.43
N SER A 154 30.24 -8.68 -75.37
CA SER A 154 30.46 -7.59 -76.33
C SER A 154 30.50 -6.20 -75.68
N GLU A 155 29.86 -6.03 -74.52
CA GLU A 155 29.89 -4.79 -73.73
C GLU A 155 31.18 -4.65 -72.90
N HIS A 156 31.90 -5.77 -72.73
CA HIS A 156 33.10 -5.85 -71.91
C HIS A 156 34.38 -5.96 -72.70
N VAL A 157 34.33 -6.45 -73.95
CA VAL A 157 35.52 -6.78 -74.74
C VAL A 157 35.42 -6.11 -76.11
N LYS A 158 36.42 -5.29 -76.42
CA LYS A 158 36.56 -4.62 -77.71
C LYS A 158 37.86 -5.06 -78.41
N PRO A 159 37.77 -5.79 -79.53
CA PRO A 159 38.94 -6.11 -80.34
C PRO A 159 39.70 -4.84 -80.78
N LYS A 160 41.02 -4.93 -80.91
CA LYS A 160 41.86 -3.86 -81.48
C LYS A 160 42.11 -4.11 -82.96
N ASP A 161 42.35 -3.03 -83.71
CA ASP A 161 42.76 -3.15 -85.11
C ASP A 161 44.12 -3.86 -85.22
N THR A 162 44.23 -4.81 -86.16
CA THR A 162 45.44 -5.65 -86.37
C THR A 162 46.59 -4.91 -87.08
N GLY A 163 46.43 -3.61 -87.35
CA GLY A 163 47.40 -2.79 -88.08
C GLY A 163 47.58 -3.20 -89.55
N LYS A 164 48.49 -2.52 -90.26
CA LYS A 164 48.92 -2.90 -91.62
C LYS A 164 50.29 -3.58 -91.54
N ILE A 165 50.41 -4.77 -92.12
CA ILE A 165 51.70 -5.48 -92.24
C ILE A 165 52.41 -4.95 -93.48
N SER A 166 53.61 -4.39 -93.30
CA SER A 166 54.47 -3.96 -94.40
C SER A 166 55.57 -5.00 -94.60
N PHE A 167 55.44 -5.82 -95.65
CA PHE A 167 56.42 -6.83 -96.03
C PHE A 167 56.67 -6.75 -97.53
N THR A 168 57.92 -6.46 -97.92
CA THR A 168 58.34 -6.43 -99.33
C THR A 168 59.35 -7.55 -99.55
N PRO A 169 58.96 -8.67 -100.16
CA PRO A 169 59.88 -9.76 -100.41
C PRO A 169 60.91 -9.35 -101.49
N PRO A 170 62.15 -9.87 -101.43
CA PRO A 170 63.12 -9.67 -102.50
C PRO A 170 62.68 -10.40 -103.78
N THR A 171 63.08 -9.89 -104.94
CA THR A 171 62.82 -10.55 -106.25
C THR A 171 63.54 -11.91 -106.32
N LEU A 172 62.80 -12.96 -106.63
CA LEU A 172 63.34 -14.33 -106.70
C LEU A 172 63.90 -14.61 -108.10
N ASN A 173 65.17 -15.03 -108.16
CA ASN A 173 65.85 -15.34 -109.41
C ASN A 173 66.06 -16.86 -109.54
N GLY A 174 65.39 -17.48 -110.51
CA GLY A 174 65.43 -18.94 -110.73
C GLY A 174 66.46 -19.39 -111.76
N GLY A 175 67.32 -18.49 -112.26
CA GLY A 175 68.32 -18.83 -113.27
C GLY A 175 67.67 -19.24 -114.59
N TYR A 176 67.60 -20.53 -114.89
CA TYR A 176 67.00 -21.09 -116.12
C TYR A 176 65.64 -21.79 -115.90
N GLN A 177 65.11 -21.78 -114.68
CA GLN A 177 63.81 -22.35 -114.35
C GLN A 177 63.00 -21.32 -113.57
N ARG A 178 61.66 -21.37 -113.70
CA ARG A 178 60.78 -20.50 -112.92
C ARG A 178 60.97 -20.82 -111.43
N PRO A 179 61.40 -19.86 -110.60
CA PRO A 179 61.67 -20.12 -109.18
C PRO A 179 60.38 -20.45 -108.42
N SER A 180 60.46 -21.29 -107.39
CA SER A 180 59.37 -21.55 -106.46
C SER A 180 59.32 -20.47 -105.38
N VAL A 181 58.11 -20.12 -104.94
CA VAL A 181 57.88 -19.12 -103.89
C VAL A 181 58.20 -19.73 -102.52
N PRO A 182 59.01 -19.08 -101.65
CA PRO A 182 59.30 -19.55 -100.30
C PRO A 182 58.05 -19.52 -99.39
N ASN A 183 58.16 -20.12 -98.19
CA ASN A 183 57.10 -20.05 -97.18
C ASN A 183 57.43 -19.03 -96.08
N ASP A 184 57.02 -17.78 -96.28
CA ASP A 184 57.29 -16.68 -95.33
C ASP A 184 56.26 -16.59 -94.19
N GLU A 185 55.42 -17.60 -94.01
CA GLU A 185 54.32 -17.64 -93.04
C GLU A 185 54.79 -17.34 -91.60
N SER A 186 55.93 -17.89 -91.16
CA SER A 186 56.48 -17.65 -89.82
C SER A 186 56.87 -16.19 -89.59
N ALA A 187 57.52 -15.56 -90.58
CA ALA A 187 57.94 -14.16 -90.50
C ALA A 187 56.73 -13.21 -90.52
N LEU A 188 55.77 -13.46 -91.42
CA LEU A 188 54.53 -12.68 -91.51
C LEU A 188 53.65 -12.83 -90.27
N LYS A 189 53.59 -14.03 -89.68
CA LYS A 189 52.89 -14.29 -88.41
C LYS A 189 53.53 -13.51 -87.26
N SER A 190 54.86 -13.51 -87.15
CA SER A 190 55.57 -12.74 -86.11
C SER A 190 55.36 -11.22 -86.26
N MET A 191 55.36 -10.70 -87.49
CA MET A 191 55.04 -9.28 -87.76
C MET A 191 53.59 -8.94 -87.39
N ALA A 192 52.64 -9.82 -87.70
CA ALA A 192 51.25 -9.63 -87.33
C ALA A 192 51.02 -9.71 -85.81
N GLU A 193 51.74 -10.59 -85.12
CA GLU A 193 51.76 -10.68 -83.66
C GLU A 193 52.34 -9.42 -83.02
N ALA A 194 53.38 -8.81 -83.59
CA ALA A 194 53.94 -7.57 -83.06
C ALA A 194 53.02 -6.36 -83.25
N GLN A 195 52.21 -6.33 -84.33
CA GLN A 195 51.34 -5.20 -84.67
C GLN A 195 49.92 -5.31 -84.10
N THR A 196 49.46 -6.52 -83.75
CA THR A 196 48.12 -6.73 -83.16
C THR A 196 48.15 -6.45 -81.66
N GLY A 197 47.58 -5.31 -81.27
CA GLY A 197 47.46 -4.91 -79.87
C GLY A 197 46.59 -5.84 -79.02
N GLU A 198 46.75 -5.76 -77.71
CA GLU A 198 45.89 -6.45 -76.74
C GLU A 198 44.46 -5.91 -76.80
N ALA A 199 43.46 -6.78 -76.62
CA ALA A 199 42.05 -6.37 -76.63
C ALA A 199 41.75 -5.30 -75.55
N GLY A 200 40.85 -4.37 -75.86
CA GLY A 200 40.30 -3.49 -74.84
C GLY A 200 39.30 -4.25 -73.98
N VAL A 201 39.38 -4.12 -72.67
CA VAL A 201 38.43 -4.70 -71.73
C VAL A 201 37.92 -3.68 -70.71
N ARG A 202 36.71 -3.86 -70.22
CA ARG A 202 36.17 -3.09 -69.09
C ARG A 202 35.41 -4.01 -68.14
N ASN A 203 35.52 -3.76 -66.84
CA ASN A 203 34.68 -4.44 -65.87
C ASN A 203 33.26 -3.84 -65.88
N ASP A 204 32.36 -4.50 -65.16
CA ASP A 204 31.21 -3.82 -64.59
C ASP A 204 31.64 -2.69 -63.64
N THR A 205 30.71 -1.81 -63.26
CA THR A 205 30.98 -0.71 -62.32
C THR A 205 30.22 -0.91 -61.03
N VAL A 206 30.90 -0.71 -59.90
CA VAL A 206 30.29 -0.69 -58.56
C VAL A 206 30.82 0.52 -57.81
N THR A 207 29.91 1.38 -57.35
CA THR A 207 30.19 2.47 -56.41
C THR A 207 29.35 2.28 -55.16
N PHE A 208 29.99 2.24 -54.00
CA PHE A 208 29.34 2.08 -52.70
C PHE A 208 29.69 3.28 -51.81
N ASN A 209 28.68 3.97 -51.26
CA ASN A 209 28.86 5.18 -50.45
C ASN A 209 29.85 6.20 -51.06
N GLY A 210 29.76 6.39 -52.38
CA GLY A 210 30.64 7.30 -53.14
C GLY A 210 32.04 6.77 -53.44
N SER A 211 32.42 5.58 -52.96
CA SER A 211 33.72 4.95 -53.24
C SER A 211 33.59 3.92 -54.37
N THR A 212 34.46 3.99 -55.38
CA THR A 212 34.50 2.99 -56.45
C THR A 212 35.09 1.69 -55.94
N ILE A 213 34.29 0.62 -55.98
CA ILE A 213 34.68 -0.76 -55.63
C ILE A 213 35.11 -1.52 -56.88
N MET A 214 34.44 -1.29 -58.01
CA MET A 214 34.79 -1.89 -59.30
C MET A 214 34.75 -0.79 -60.37
N GLU A 215 35.88 -0.57 -61.03
CA GLU A 215 36.04 0.50 -62.03
C GLU A 215 35.68 -0.01 -63.43
N GLY A 216 34.77 0.69 -64.11
CA GLY A 216 34.25 0.33 -65.43
C GLY A 216 34.96 0.98 -66.61
N SER A 217 36.09 1.65 -66.38
CA SER A 217 36.89 2.26 -67.44
C SER A 217 37.53 1.20 -68.36
N TRP A 218 37.75 1.57 -69.63
CA TRP A 218 38.42 0.70 -70.59
C TRP A 218 39.92 0.59 -70.28
N THR A 219 40.41 -0.64 -70.20
CA THR A 219 41.81 -1.02 -69.96
C THR A 219 42.28 -1.98 -71.05
N SER A 220 43.57 -2.29 -71.09
CA SER A 220 44.15 -3.21 -72.07
C SER A 220 44.36 -4.58 -71.43
N LYS A 221 43.97 -5.65 -72.12
CA LYS A 221 44.13 -7.06 -71.74
C LYS A 221 43.32 -7.51 -70.52
N SER A 222 43.53 -6.88 -69.36
CA SER A 222 42.86 -7.25 -68.11
C SER A 222 42.28 -6.03 -67.40
N GLY A 223 41.03 -6.15 -66.96
CA GLY A 223 40.43 -5.22 -66.01
C GLY A 223 41.09 -5.31 -64.63
N SER A 224 40.99 -4.22 -63.87
CA SER A 224 41.50 -4.17 -62.50
C SER A 224 40.67 -5.08 -61.58
N ALA A 225 41.30 -5.73 -60.61
CA ALA A 225 40.57 -6.51 -59.62
C ALA A 225 39.64 -5.61 -58.78
N PRO A 226 38.42 -6.05 -58.45
CA PRO A 226 37.52 -5.31 -57.59
C PRO A 226 38.14 -5.12 -56.20
N GLY A 227 37.89 -3.96 -55.60
CA GLY A 227 38.17 -3.71 -54.18
C GLY A 227 37.17 -4.39 -53.27
N SER A 228 37.32 -4.16 -51.97
CA SER A 228 36.41 -4.65 -50.94
C SER A 228 35.37 -3.59 -50.55
N ILE A 229 34.10 -3.99 -50.45
CA ILE A 229 33.11 -3.19 -49.72
C ILE A 229 33.56 -3.12 -48.25
N PRO A 230 33.65 -1.93 -47.63
CA PRO A 230 34.04 -1.80 -46.23
C PRO A 230 33.20 -2.68 -45.30
N ALA A 231 33.81 -3.21 -44.24
CA ALA A 231 33.08 -3.98 -43.25
C ALA A 231 32.05 -3.08 -42.53
N PRO A 232 30.82 -3.57 -42.26
CA PRO A 232 29.84 -2.80 -41.53
C PRO A 232 30.31 -2.53 -40.10
N THR A 233 29.81 -1.45 -39.51
CA THR A 233 30.08 -1.07 -38.12
C THR A 233 28.78 -0.99 -37.35
N MET A 234 28.83 -1.15 -36.03
CA MET A 234 27.64 -1.03 -35.19
C MET A 234 27.08 0.39 -35.25
N ILE A 235 25.76 0.52 -35.35
CA ILE A 235 25.08 1.82 -35.26
C ILE A 235 25.30 2.51 -33.91
N GLY A 236 25.21 3.83 -33.91
CA GLY A 236 25.24 4.62 -32.68
C GLY A 236 24.05 4.30 -31.77
N ALA A 237 24.25 4.49 -30.46
CA ALA A 237 23.27 4.11 -29.43
C ALA A 237 21.91 4.83 -29.53
N ASN A 238 21.83 5.94 -30.27
CA ASN A 238 20.60 6.72 -30.45
C ASN A 238 19.86 6.39 -31.75
N VAL A 239 20.42 5.53 -32.60
CA VAL A 239 19.81 5.25 -33.91
C VAL A 239 18.49 4.51 -33.72
N LEU A 240 18.49 3.33 -33.07
CA LEU A 240 17.27 2.58 -32.76
C LEU A 240 16.99 2.66 -31.25
N TYR A 241 16.39 3.77 -30.82
CA TYR A 241 16.11 4.08 -29.43
C TYR A 241 14.76 4.78 -29.25
N GLU A 242 13.94 4.32 -28.32
CA GLU A 242 12.69 4.99 -27.89
C GLU A 242 12.59 4.92 -26.36
N SER A 243 12.23 6.03 -25.73
CA SER A 243 12.05 6.17 -24.29
C SER A 243 10.65 6.68 -23.94
N GLY A 244 10.28 6.65 -22.66
CA GLY A 244 8.94 7.09 -22.23
C GLY A 244 7.86 6.06 -22.55
N LEU A 245 8.23 4.78 -22.69
CA LEU A 245 7.34 3.67 -22.97
C LEU A 245 6.56 3.32 -21.69
N LEU A 246 5.42 3.96 -21.46
CA LEU A 246 4.61 3.82 -20.25
C LEU A 246 4.05 2.41 -20.08
N ILE A 247 4.27 1.81 -18.91
CA ILE A 247 3.68 0.54 -18.51
C ILE A 247 2.22 0.77 -18.10
N SER A 248 1.28 0.10 -18.77
CA SER A 248 -0.15 0.24 -18.48
C SER A 248 -0.49 -0.23 -17.06
N ASN A 249 -1.28 0.57 -16.33
CA ASN A 249 -1.80 0.22 -14.99
C ASN A 249 -2.84 -0.90 -14.98
N SER A 250 -3.27 -1.38 -16.14
CA SER A 250 -4.11 -2.57 -16.27
C SER A 250 -3.32 -3.89 -16.25
N LEU A 251 -2.00 -3.83 -16.38
CA LEU A 251 -1.15 -5.02 -16.39
C LEU A 251 -0.97 -5.57 -14.98
N LYS A 252 -1.33 -6.84 -14.79
CA LYS A 252 -1.06 -7.54 -13.54
C LYS A 252 0.44 -7.69 -13.34
N ASN A 253 0.87 -7.70 -12.08
CA ASN A 253 2.19 -8.17 -11.72
C ASN A 253 2.52 -9.52 -12.40
N ALA A 254 3.70 -9.59 -13.01
CA ALA A 254 4.17 -10.75 -13.76
C ALA A 254 5.70 -10.78 -13.73
N ALA A 255 6.27 -11.89 -13.26
CA ALA A 255 7.72 -12.06 -13.16
C ALA A 255 8.33 -12.55 -14.48
N ASN A 256 9.54 -12.06 -14.79
CA ASN A 256 10.40 -12.58 -15.85
C ASN A 256 9.70 -12.74 -17.21
N THR A 257 8.85 -11.78 -17.58
CA THR A 257 8.15 -11.83 -18.85
C THR A 257 9.17 -11.78 -20.01
N PRO A 258 9.08 -12.70 -20.98
CA PRO A 258 10.07 -12.81 -22.04
C PRO A 258 9.97 -11.64 -23.01
N SER A 259 11.11 -11.29 -23.61
CA SER A 259 11.21 -10.26 -24.64
C SER A 259 11.71 -10.87 -25.94
N ASN A 260 11.26 -10.33 -27.07
CA ASN A 260 11.75 -10.70 -28.39
C ASN A 260 11.85 -9.45 -29.27
N GLY A 261 12.50 -9.57 -30.43
CA GLY A 261 12.57 -8.48 -31.38
C GLY A 261 13.08 -8.90 -32.74
N THR A 262 12.77 -8.09 -33.74
CA THR A 262 13.16 -8.29 -35.13
C THR A 262 13.74 -6.98 -35.67
N ILE A 263 14.86 -7.04 -36.36
CA ILE A 263 15.40 -5.92 -37.13
C ILE A 263 15.11 -6.13 -38.62
N TYR A 264 14.69 -5.05 -39.27
CA TYR A 264 14.27 -5.02 -40.67
C TYR A 264 15.30 -4.25 -41.48
N TYR A 265 15.80 -4.87 -42.56
CA TYR A 265 16.67 -4.21 -43.53
C TYR A 265 16.03 -4.23 -44.92
N ASP A 266 16.04 -3.07 -45.56
CA ASP A 266 15.57 -2.91 -46.93
C ASP A 266 16.72 -3.10 -47.91
N LEU A 267 16.43 -3.72 -49.06
CA LEU A 267 17.39 -3.86 -50.15
C LEU A 267 17.60 -2.50 -50.83
N VAL A 268 18.86 -2.08 -50.91
CA VAL A 268 19.25 -0.81 -51.54
C VAL A 268 19.12 -0.93 -53.06
N SER A 269 18.62 0.15 -53.69
CA SER A 269 18.56 0.27 -55.15
C SER A 269 19.95 0.20 -55.78
N GLY A 270 20.06 -0.38 -56.99
CA GLY A 270 21.34 -0.60 -57.65
C GLY A 270 21.97 -1.96 -57.35
N ASN A 271 21.23 -2.88 -56.72
CA ASN A 271 21.61 -4.28 -56.64
C ASN A 271 21.55 -4.95 -58.03
N VAL A 272 22.33 -6.02 -58.21
CA VAL A 272 22.32 -6.85 -59.44
C VAL A 272 22.06 -8.28 -58.99
N ASN A 273 21.02 -8.90 -59.55
CA ASN A 273 20.53 -10.22 -59.14
C ASN A 273 20.26 -10.34 -57.63
N GLY A 274 19.87 -9.23 -56.98
CA GLY A 274 19.69 -9.17 -55.54
C GLY A 274 18.46 -9.94 -55.04
N GLY A 275 18.42 -10.16 -53.72
CA GLY A 275 17.35 -10.89 -53.04
C GLY A 275 16.14 -10.03 -52.67
N SER A 276 15.47 -10.39 -51.57
CA SER A 276 14.41 -9.59 -50.93
C SER A 276 14.93 -8.83 -49.71
N GLU A 277 14.09 -7.97 -49.14
CA GLU A 277 14.25 -7.41 -47.79
C GLU A 277 14.53 -8.50 -46.75
N LYS A 278 15.19 -8.13 -45.65
CA LYS A 278 15.62 -9.06 -44.58
C LYS A 278 14.94 -8.74 -43.27
N GLU A 279 14.36 -9.78 -42.67
CA GLU A 279 13.88 -9.76 -41.29
C GLU A 279 14.76 -10.70 -40.47
N LEU A 280 15.42 -10.18 -39.44
CA LEU A 280 16.42 -10.92 -38.68
C LEU A 280 16.17 -10.77 -37.18
N PRO A 281 16.33 -11.84 -36.39
CA PRO A 281 16.06 -11.79 -34.95
C PRO A 281 17.09 -10.90 -34.22
N ILE A 282 16.62 -10.24 -33.16
CA ILE A 282 17.45 -9.51 -32.20
C ILE A 282 17.72 -10.41 -31.02
N ASN A 283 18.99 -10.64 -30.69
CA ASN A 283 19.39 -11.55 -29.64
C ASN A 283 19.62 -10.84 -28.30
N GLY A 284 19.43 -11.56 -27.19
CA GLY A 284 19.85 -11.10 -25.86
C GLY A 284 19.00 -10.01 -25.23
N ILE A 285 17.76 -9.79 -25.71
CA ILE A 285 16.84 -8.87 -25.04
C ILE A 285 16.42 -9.47 -23.70
N ASN A 286 16.67 -8.73 -22.62
CA ASN A 286 16.39 -9.15 -21.26
C ASN A 286 14.88 -9.27 -20.97
N THR A 287 14.54 -10.03 -19.93
CA THR A 287 13.16 -10.12 -19.41
C THR A 287 12.76 -8.85 -18.66
N VAL A 288 11.46 -8.72 -18.37
CA VAL A 288 10.90 -7.65 -17.52
C VAL A 288 10.00 -8.25 -16.45
N THR A 289 10.16 -7.82 -15.20
CA THR A 289 9.29 -8.15 -14.07
C THR A 289 8.42 -6.96 -13.72
N VAL A 290 7.11 -7.04 -14.01
CA VAL A 290 6.14 -6.02 -13.57
C VAL A 290 5.73 -6.32 -12.14
N HIS A 291 5.89 -5.36 -11.24
CA HIS A 291 5.57 -5.53 -9.83
C HIS A 291 5.14 -4.21 -9.19
N THR A 292 3.85 -3.90 -9.24
CA THR A 292 3.29 -2.71 -8.62
C THR A 292 3.17 -2.91 -7.11
N PRO A 293 3.86 -2.09 -6.29
CA PRO A 293 3.90 -2.27 -4.84
C PRO A 293 2.65 -1.69 -4.17
N THR A 294 2.24 -2.32 -3.07
CA THR A 294 1.30 -1.80 -2.07
C THR A 294 1.78 -2.23 -0.69
N VAL A 295 1.52 -1.40 0.31
CA VAL A 295 1.88 -1.64 1.72
C VAL A 295 0.69 -1.34 2.62
N ASN A 296 0.71 -1.91 3.81
CA ASN A 296 -0.31 -1.75 4.83
C ASN A 296 0.31 -1.98 6.23
N TYR A 297 0.71 -0.89 6.87
CA TYR A 297 1.23 -0.88 8.24
C TYR A 297 0.25 -0.14 9.14
N SER A 298 -0.95 -0.70 9.25
CA SER A 298 -2.07 -0.02 9.90
C SER A 298 -1.95 -0.05 11.42
N ASN A 299 -2.58 0.93 12.07
CA ASN A 299 -2.65 0.97 13.52
C ASN A 299 -3.97 1.64 13.96
N ALA A 300 -4.25 1.61 15.25
CA ALA A 300 -5.36 2.33 15.85
C ALA A 300 -4.94 3.03 17.15
N SER A 301 -5.67 4.09 17.50
CA SER A 301 -5.51 4.81 18.77
C SER A 301 -5.75 3.88 19.96
N ASP A 302 -5.12 4.21 21.09
CA ASP A 302 -5.23 3.45 22.34
C ASP A 302 -5.77 4.34 23.45
N ASP A 303 -7.01 4.14 23.88
CA ASP A 303 -7.63 4.98 24.92
C ASP A 303 -7.46 4.39 26.34
N ALA A 304 -6.23 3.93 26.62
CA ALA A 304 -5.85 3.33 27.89
C ALA A 304 -6.15 4.24 29.09
N ALA A 305 -6.08 5.56 28.92
CA ALA A 305 -6.34 6.54 29.98
C ALA A 305 -7.79 6.48 30.51
N HIS A 306 -8.73 5.94 29.74
CA HIS A 306 -10.14 5.80 30.14
C HIS A 306 -10.53 4.35 30.48
N ASN A 307 -9.56 3.43 30.48
CA ASN A 307 -9.78 2.01 30.80
C ASN A 307 -9.91 1.80 32.32
N GLN A 308 -11.13 1.52 32.77
CA GLN A 308 -11.48 1.31 34.18
C GLN A 308 -11.41 -0.17 34.63
N LYS A 309 -10.94 -1.10 33.79
CA LYS A 309 -10.93 -2.52 34.13
C LYS A 309 -10.04 -2.81 35.35
N THR A 310 -10.48 -3.74 36.20
CA THR A 310 -9.65 -4.30 37.28
C THR A 310 -8.38 -4.97 36.72
N ARG A 311 -8.49 -5.63 35.57
CA ARG A 311 -7.39 -6.30 34.86
C ARG A 311 -7.39 -5.88 33.38
N PRO A 312 -6.71 -4.78 33.04
CA PRO A 312 -6.57 -4.32 31.65
C PRO A 312 -5.81 -5.34 30.78
N ASN A 313 -6.18 -5.47 29.51
CA ASN A 313 -5.42 -6.25 28.53
C ASN A 313 -4.42 -5.34 27.80
N LEU A 314 -3.15 -5.37 28.19
CA LEU A 314 -2.11 -4.50 27.61
C LEU A 314 -1.65 -4.91 26.20
N ASN A 315 -2.05 -6.10 25.72
CA ASN A 315 -1.75 -6.58 24.37
C ASN A 315 -2.76 -6.11 23.32
N ARG A 316 -3.78 -5.34 23.73
CA ARG A 316 -4.86 -4.84 22.88
C ARG A 316 -5.04 -3.35 23.09
N ARG A 317 -5.40 -2.63 22.03
CA ARG A 317 -5.77 -1.22 22.13
C ARG A 317 -7.08 -1.09 22.90
N ALA A 318 -7.14 -0.20 23.88
CA ALA A 318 -8.37 0.05 24.64
C ALA A 318 -9.33 0.92 23.82
N PHE A 319 -10.50 0.37 23.50
CA PHE A 319 -11.58 1.06 22.80
C PHE A 319 -12.73 1.26 23.77
N ILE A 320 -13.02 2.52 24.12
CA ILE A 320 -14.00 2.82 25.15
C ILE A 320 -15.35 3.14 24.53
N LEU A 321 -16.41 2.47 25.00
CA LEU A 321 -17.76 2.69 24.49
C LEU A 321 -18.16 4.17 24.55
N ASP A 322 -18.87 4.63 23.52
CA ASP A 322 -19.41 5.99 23.40
C ASP A 322 -18.32 7.08 23.27
N ARG A 323 -17.15 6.72 22.71
CA ARG A 323 -16.02 7.64 22.47
C ARG A 323 -15.46 7.50 21.05
N PRO A 324 -14.81 8.55 20.53
CA PRO A 324 -14.13 8.48 19.25
C PRO A 324 -12.85 7.64 19.35
N PHE A 325 -12.43 7.09 18.22
CA PHE A 325 -11.13 6.45 18.04
C PHE A 325 -10.60 6.73 16.63
N THR A 326 -9.29 6.65 16.45
CA THR A 326 -8.61 6.95 15.18
C THR A 326 -7.94 5.71 14.64
N ILE A 327 -8.16 5.40 13.36
CA ILE A 327 -7.35 4.42 12.63
C ILE A 327 -6.26 5.14 11.83
N HIS A 328 -5.14 4.47 11.60
CA HIS A 328 -4.05 4.95 10.76
C HIS A 328 -3.80 3.91 9.67
N ILE A 329 -3.87 4.32 8.41
CA ILE A 329 -3.58 3.47 7.25
C ILE A 329 -2.54 4.20 6.38
N PRO A 330 -1.24 4.11 6.74
CA PRO A 330 -0.20 4.78 6.00
C PRO A 330 -0.02 4.17 4.61
N THR A 331 0.42 4.99 3.66
CA THR A 331 0.87 4.55 2.33
C THR A 331 2.37 4.33 2.28
N SER A 332 3.07 4.60 3.39
CA SER A 332 4.51 4.39 3.54
C SER A 332 4.80 3.16 4.40
N GLY A 333 5.95 2.54 4.13
CA GLY A 333 6.42 1.39 4.86
C GLY A 333 7.49 0.63 4.10
N GLN A 334 7.97 -0.46 4.69
CA GLN A 334 8.98 -1.33 4.09
C GLN A 334 8.37 -2.21 2.99
N HIS A 335 9.06 -2.34 1.87
CA HIS A 335 8.81 -3.35 0.84
C HIS A 335 10.10 -4.16 0.56
N ARG A 336 10.20 -4.85 -0.58
CA ARG A 336 11.42 -5.53 -1.04
C ARG A 336 12.59 -4.55 -1.09
N ASN A 337 13.77 -5.00 -0.68
CA ASN A 337 14.99 -4.20 -0.73
C ASN A 337 15.66 -4.28 -2.12
N ILE A 338 14.98 -3.79 -3.15
CA ILE A 338 15.45 -3.72 -4.54
C ILE A 338 15.42 -2.26 -5.04
N LEU A 339 16.15 -1.96 -6.12
CA LEU A 339 16.25 -0.60 -6.65
C LEU A 339 14.87 -0.02 -6.99
N GLY A 340 14.53 1.13 -6.41
CA GLY A 340 13.22 1.79 -6.57
C GLY A 340 12.16 1.37 -5.56
N TYR A 341 12.45 0.42 -4.66
CA TYR A 341 11.58 -0.03 -3.58
C TYR A 341 12.21 0.32 -2.21
N GLY A 342 12.06 -0.52 -1.17
CA GLY A 342 12.57 -0.29 0.18
C GLY A 342 11.55 0.35 1.14
N ASN A 343 12.02 1.14 2.11
CA ASN A 343 11.15 1.87 3.03
C ASN A 343 10.85 3.26 2.47
N ARG A 344 9.64 3.47 1.92
CA ARG A 344 9.24 4.74 1.29
C ARG A 344 7.72 4.87 1.22
N ASP A 345 7.26 5.99 0.67
CA ASP A 345 5.85 6.18 0.32
C ASP A 345 5.50 5.52 -1.02
N TYR A 346 4.39 4.79 -1.02
CA TYR A 346 3.83 4.06 -2.15
C TYR A 346 2.45 4.59 -2.56
N ALA A 347 2.01 5.75 -2.05
CA ALA A 347 0.72 6.36 -2.38
C ALA A 347 0.44 6.41 -3.89
N LYS A 348 1.48 6.68 -4.71
CA LYS A 348 1.39 6.69 -6.18
C LYS A 348 0.78 5.40 -6.77
N TYR A 349 1.04 4.25 -6.15
CA TYR A 349 0.70 2.93 -6.68
C TYR A 349 -0.45 2.25 -5.93
N ILE A 350 -1.12 2.94 -5.00
CA ILE A 350 -2.26 2.42 -4.25
C ILE A 350 -3.54 3.01 -4.85
N LYS A 351 -4.47 2.16 -5.31
CA LYS A 351 -5.77 2.65 -5.81
C LYS A 351 -6.78 2.91 -4.69
N GLU A 352 -6.75 2.07 -3.66
CA GLU A 352 -7.79 2.04 -2.64
C GLU A 352 -7.24 1.46 -1.33
N LYS A 353 -7.70 2.04 -0.22
CA LYS A 353 -7.50 1.52 1.13
C LYS A 353 -8.87 1.22 1.74
N GLN A 354 -8.97 0.15 2.51
CA GLN A 354 -10.22 -0.19 3.19
C GLN A 354 -9.97 -0.67 4.61
N VAL A 355 -10.96 -0.42 5.47
CA VAL A 355 -11.03 -0.92 6.84
C VAL A 355 -12.33 -1.69 7.06
N ARG A 356 -12.30 -2.71 7.92
CA ARG A 356 -13.47 -3.44 8.38
C ARG A 356 -13.38 -3.71 9.87
N PHE A 357 -14.44 -3.36 10.58
CA PHE A 357 -14.58 -3.56 12.02
C PHE A 357 -15.46 -4.79 12.29
N GLU A 358 -15.10 -5.62 13.29
CA GLU A 358 -15.95 -6.73 13.76
C GLU A 358 -17.12 -6.25 14.65
N PHE A 359 -17.23 -4.94 14.84
CA PHE A 359 -18.27 -4.23 15.60
C PHE A 359 -18.82 -3.05 14.80
N ASP A 360 -19.97 -2.56 15.22
CA ASP A 360 -20.63 -1.41 14.60
C ASP A 360 -19.83 -0.13 14.85
N VAL A 361 -19.78 0.77 13.86
CA VAL A 361 -19.10 2.07 13.99
C VAL A 361 -19.92 3.17 13.30
N TYR A 362 -19.69 4.40 13.72
CA TYR A 362 -20.13 5.58 12.98
C TYR A 362 -18.94 6.33 12.39
N SER A 363 -19.19 7.14 11.36
CA SER A 363 -18.30 8.25 10.99
C SER A 363 -18.07 9.18 12.19
N ALA A 364 -16.97 9.94 12.19
CA ALA A 364 -16.60 10.83 13.29
C ALA A 364 -17.72 11.80 13.73
N ASP A 365 -18.46 12.34 12.76
CA ASP A 365 -19.60 13.27 12.96
C ASP A 365 -20.93 12.57 13.28
N LYS A 366 -20.93 11.23 13.35
CA LYS A 366 -22.09 10.36 13.57
C LYS A 366 -23.17 10.45 12.48
N SER A 367 -22.86 10.99 11.30
CA SER A 367 -23.82 11.11 10.19
C SER A 367 -24.03 9.81 9.42
N ILE A 368 -23.02 8.92 9.38
CA ILE A 368 -23.06 7.65 8.65
C ILE A 368 -22.86 6.49 9.62
N PHE A 369 -23.79 5.54 9.60
CA PHE A 369 -23.70 4.27 10.34
C PHE A 369 -23.11 3.17 9.46
N TYR A 370 -22.09 2.48 9.97
CA TYR A 370 -21.50 1.31 9.34
C TYR A 370 -21.76 0.09 10.23
N PRO A 371 -22.62 -0.85 9.79
CA PRO A 371 -22.81 -2.12 10.48
C PRO A 371 -21.49 -2.89 10.55
N LYS A 372 -21.31 -3.68 11.61
CA LYS A 372 -20.17 -4.59 11.73
C LYS A 372 -19.96 -5.44 10.48
N ASN A 373 -18.71 -5.78 10.21
CA ASN A 373 -18.25 -6.57 9.06
C ASN A 373 -18.44 -5.91 7.69
N THR A 374 -18.61 -4.59 7.64
CA THR A 374 -18.66 -3.81 6.41
C THR A 374 -17.28 -3.28 6.03
N TRP A 375 -16.84 -3.47 4.78
CA TRP A 375 -15.64 -2.81 4.26
C TRP A 375 -15.95 -1.34 3.95
N ILE A 376 -15.14 -0.44 4.49
CA ILE A 376 -15.27 1.01 4.36
C ILE A 376 -14.06 1.52 3.58
N SER A 377 -14.29 2.16 2.44
CA SER A 377 -13.22 2.76 1.64
C SER A 377 -12.71 4.04 2.27
N ILE A 378 -11.39 4.13 2.45
CA ILE A 378 -10.68 5.30 2.96
C ILE A 378 -9.88 5.91 1.80
N PRO A 379 -10.02 7.22 1.53
CA PRO A 379 -9.23 7.87 0.49
C PRO A 379 -7.71 7.66 0.70
N VAL A 380 -6.97 7.43 -0.38
CA VAL A 380 -5.53 7.11 -0.32
C VAL A 380 -4.74 8.19 0.44
N ARG A 381 -5.09 9.46 0.22
CA ARG A 381 -4.49 10.63 0.88
C ARG A 381 -4.73 10.71 2.40
N ASP A 382 -5.80 10.09 2.90
CA ASP A 382 -6.19 10.19 4.31
C ASP A 382 -5.43 9.11 5.09
N LEU A 383 -4.30 9.49 5.70
CA LEU A 383 -3.45 8.55 6.44
C LEU A 383 -4.01 8.20 7.83
N ALA A 384 -4.90 9.03 8.35
CA ALA A 384 -5.62 8.82 9.60
C ALA A 384 -7.11 9.12 9.41
N THR A 385 -7.98 8.42 10.11
CA THR A 385 -9.44 8.63 10.03
C THR A 385 -10.09 8.36 11.37
N ASP A 386 -10.94 9.29 11.80
CA ASP A 386 -11.70 9.19 13.04
C ASP A 386 -13.04 8.47 12.83
N PHE A 387 -13.39 7.62 13.77
CA PHE A 387 -14.67 6.93 13.87
C PHE A 387 -15.23 7.10 15.29
N TYR A 388 -16.50 6.78 15.45
CA TYR A 388 -17.16 6.81 16.75
C TYR A 388 -17.71 5.44 17.14
N LEU A 389 -17.37 4.97 18.34
CA LEU A 389 -17.80 3.68 18.85
C LEU A 389 -19.19 3.77 19.52
N PRO A 390 -20.24 3.13 18.97
CA PRO A 390 -21.57 3.14 19.57
C PRO A 390 -21.61 2.43 20.92
N VAL A 391 -22.45 2.93 21.83
CA VAL A 391 -22.56 2.40 23.19
C VAL A 391 -23.14 0.98 23.27
N TRP A 392 -23.88 0.53 22.25
CA TRP A 392 -24.52 -0.80 22.23
C TRP A 392 -23.62 -1.93 21.73
N VAL A 393 -22.40 -1.63 21.29
CA VAL A 393 -21.41 -2.66 20.98
C VAL A 393 -21.15 -3.46 22.26
N ASP A 394 -21.09 -4.78 22.12
CA ASP A 394 -20.76 -5.65 23.24
C ASP A 394 -19.31 -5.44 23.67
N GLU A 395 -19.07 -5.43 24.97
CA GLU A 395 -17.70 -5.45 25.48
C GLU A 395 -17.02 -6.78 25.14
N GLY A 396 -15.76 -6.73 24.71
CA GLY A 396 -15.01 -7.92 24.34
C GLY A 396 -13.80 -7.63 23.47
N ASP A 397 -13.13 -8.72 23.10
CA ASP A 397 -11.96 -8.71 22.22
C ASP A 397 -12.42 -8.73 20.76
N TYR A 398 -11.87 -7.82 19.94
CA TYR A 398 -12.16 -7.69 18.52
C TYR A 398 -10.89 -7.51 17.70
N THR A 399 -11.01 -7.67 16.39
CA THR A 399 -9.95 -7.37 15.42
C THR A 399 -10.45 -6.38 14.38
N ILE A 400 -9.64 -5.36 14.11
CA ILE A 400 -9.85 -4.45 12.98
C ILE A 400 -9.03 -5.00 11.81
N HIS A 401 -9.64 -5.09 10.63
CA HIS A 401 -9.03 -5.63 9.42
C HIS A 401 -8.78 -4.51 8.42
N PHE A 402 -7.59 -4.47 7.84
CA PHE A 402 -7.19 -3.47 6.86
C PHE A 402 -6.74 -4.12 5.57
N ARG A 403 -6.96 -3.44 4.44
CA ARG A 403 -6.38 -3.83 3.15
C ARG A 403 -6.07 -2.62 2.26
N SER A 404 -4.95 -2.67 1.56
CA SER A 404 -4.50 -1.68 0.59
C SER A 404 -4.25 -2.36 -0.74
N PHE A 405 -4.89 -1.89 -1.80
CA PHE A 405 -4.80 -2.49 -3.13
C PHE A 405 -3.81 -1.72 -4.00
N ALA A 406 -2.90 -2.44 -4.65
CA ALA A 406 -2.09 -1.89 -5.74
C ALA A 406 -2.99 -1.40 -6.89
N GLU A 407 -2.56 -0.38 -7.64
CA GLU A 407 -3.35 0.24 -8.70
C GLU A 407 -3.75 -0.74 -9.82
N ASN A 408 -2.92 -1.76 -10.04
CA ASN A 408 -3.15 -2.82 -11.02
C ASN A 408 -3.80 -4.09 -10.43
N ALA A 409 -4.31 -4.03 -9.19
CA ALA A 409 -4.92 -5.19 -8.55
C ALA A 409 -6.20 -5.62 -9.31
N PRO A 410 -6.31 -6.89 -9.75
CA PRO A 410 -7.54 -7.42 -10.32
C PRO A 410 -8.64 -7.62 -9.26
N SER A 411 -9.86 -7.95 -9.70
CA SER A 411 -11.00 -8.21 -8.81
C SER A 411 -10.76 -9.40 -7.87
N ASP A 412 -10.27 -10.51 -8.43
CA ASP A 412 -9.83 -11.68 -7.68
C ASP A 412 -8.31 -11.63 -7.57
N THR A 413 -7.81 -11.36 -6.37
CA THR A 413 -6.38 -11.18 -6.13
C THR A 413 -5.97 -11.76 -4.78
N LEU A 414 -4.70 -12.14 -4.71
CA LEU A 414 -4.08 -12.64 -3.50
C LEU A 414 -3.62 -11.47 -2.63
N ALA A 415 -3.73 -11.68 -1.32
CA ALA A 415 -3.30 -10.73 -0.30
C ALA A 415 -2.10 -11.28 0.46
N GLN A 416 -1.30 -10.36 1.00
CA GLN A 416 -0.16 -10.66 1.85
C GLN A 416 -0.12 -9.68 3.01
N GLN A 417 0.33 -10.16 4.16
CA GLN A 417 0.51 -9.32 5.34
C GLN A 417 1.58 -8.24 5.08
N ASP A 418 1.32 -7.02 5.55
CA ASP A 418 2.16 -5.82 5.54
C ASP A 418 2.49 -5.23 4.16
N ALA A 419 2.86 -6.06 3.18
CA ALA A 419 3.23 -5.64 1.84
C ALA A 419 3.04 -6.79 0.85
N ASN A 420 2.76 -6.49 -0.42
CA ASN A 420 2.73 -7.50 -1.47
C ASN A 420 4.16 -7.87 -1.91
N LEU A 421 4.95 -8.51 -1.05
CA LEU A 421 6.35 -8.88 -1.35
C LEU A 421 6.45 -9.95 -2.45
N GLU A 422 5.51 -10.89 -2.50
CA GLU A 422 5.46 -11.86 -3.58
C GLU A 422 4.81 -11.24 -4.83
N VAL A 423 5.43 -11.43 -6.00
CA VAL A 423 5.03 -10.77 -7.24
C VAL A 423 3.56 -11.03 -7.58
N ASN A 424 3.04 -12.23 -7.30
CA ASN A 424 1.65 -12.59 -7.63
C ASN A 424 0.58 -11.90 -6.76
N ASN A 425 0.96 -11.24 -5.67
CA ASN A 425 0.02 -10.57 -4.77
C ASN A 425 -0.20 -9.11 -5.20
N HIS A 426 -1.42 -8.59 -5.04
CA HIS A 426 -1.74 -7.18 -5.34
C HIS A 426 -2.40 -6.45 -4.16
N VAL A 427 -2.50 -7.11 -3.00
CA VAL A 427 -3.13 -6.54 -1.81
C VAL A 427 -2.20 -6.73 -0.61
N ALA A 428 -1.98 -5.65 0.13
CA ALA A 428 -1.35 -5.69 1.44
C ALA A 428 -2.42 -5.63 2.53
N THR A 429 -2.38 -6.53 3.50
CA THR A 429 -3.33 -6.62 4.61
C THR A 429 -2.64 -6.43 5.95
N ASP A 430 -3.39 -5.94 6.92
CA ASP A 430 -2.94 -5.85 8.30
C ASP A 430 -4.13 -5.98 9.25
N THR A 431 -3.86 -6.29 10.52
CA THR A 431 -4.87 -6.43 11.55
C THR A 431 -4.44 -5.80 12.86
N VAL A 432 -5.35 -5.10 13.52
CA VAL A 432 -5.10 -4.50 14.84
C VAL A 432 -6.03 -5.10 15.88
N PRO A 433 -5.51 -5.77 16.92
CA PRO A 433 -6.32 -6.31 17.99
C PRO A 433 -6.75 -5.20 18.97
N VAL A 434 -8.04 -5.16 19.29
CA VAL A 434 -8.63 -4.16 20.18
C VAL A 434 -9.50 -4.83 21.24
N GLU A 435 -9.73 -4.15 22.37
CA GLU A 435 -10.68 -4.55 23.40
C GLU A 435 -11.71 -3.43 23.59
N VAL A 436 -12.99 -3.73 23.40
CA VAL A 436 -14.11 -2.82 23.67
C VAL A 436 -14.51 -2.89 25.14
N ILE A 437 -14.52 -1.73 25.81
CA ILE A 437 -14.61 -1.62 27.27
C ILE A 437 -15.71 -0.64 27.68
N GLY A 438 -16.52 -1.05 28.65
CA GLY A 438 -17.55 -0.23 29.28
C GLY A 438 -17.01 0.66 30.40
N ARG A 439 -17.91 1.43 31.06
CA ARG A 439 -17.52 2.37 32.12
C ARG A 439 -18.51 2.43 33.27
N VAL A 440 -18.03 2.78 34.46
CA VAL A 440 -18.78 3.19 35.64
C VAL A 440 -18.47 4.65 35.96
N TYR A 441 -19.49 5.47 36.17
CA TYR A 441 -19.33 6.93 36.19
C TYR A 441 -20.50 7.67 36.84
N ASP A 442 -20.38 8.99 36.95
CA ASP A 442 -21.45 9.90 37.37
C ASP A 442 -22.03 9.61 38.76
N PHE A 443 -21.23 9.11 39.71
CA PHE A 443 -21.69 8.96 41.09
C PHE A 443 -22.14 10.31 41.66
N ARG A 444 -23.32 10.33 42.30
CA ARG A 444 -23.87 11.54 42.92
C ARG A 444 -24.85 11.24 44.04
N ILE A 445 -24.92 12.13 45.02
CA ILE A 445 -25.99 12.14 46.02
C ILE A 445 -27.19 12.90 45.44
N THR A 446 -28.36 12.28 45.55
CA THR A 446 -29.62 12.73 44.95
C THR A 446 -30.66 13.18 45.95
N ASP A 447 -30.54 12.78 47.22
CA ASP A 447 -31.41 13.28 48.29
C ASP A 447 -30.80 12.96 49.67
N ILE A 448 -31.21 13.69 50.71
CA ILE A 448 -30.89 13.41 52.11
C ILE A 448 -32.18 13.55 52.91
N VAL A 449 -32.55 12.54 53.71
CA VAL A 449 -33.83 12.55 54.45
C VAL A 449 -33.82 13.36 55.75
N ASP A 450 -32.72 14.05 56.03
CA ASP A 450 -32.63 15.06 57.08
C ASP A 450 -33.53 16.24 56.70
N MET A 451 -34.43 16.62 57.60
CA MET A 451 -35.43 17.68 57.34
C MET A 451 -34.80 19.03 57.02
N ASN A 452 -33.56 19.28 57.47
CA ASN A 452 -32.81 20.49 57.13
C ASN A 452 -32.37 20.53 55.67
N TRP A 453 -32.23 19.36 55.02
CA TRP A 453 -31.79 19.22 53.64
C TRP A 453 -32.93 19.08 52.64
N GLU A 454 -34.18 18.94 53.11
CA GLU A 454 -35.34 18.72 52.25
C GLU A 454 -35.44 19.80 51.15
N LEU A 455 -35.32 21.08 51.51
CA LEU A 455 -35.39 22.19 50.55
C LEU A 455 -34.11 22.37 49.71
N ALA A 456 -33.04 21.62 49.98
CA ALA A 456 -31.90 21.56 49.09
C ALA A 456 -32.23 20.77 47.81
N PHE A 457 -32.99 19.69 47.96
CA PHE A 457 -33.35 18.76 46.88
C PHE A 457 -34.80 18.93 46.39
N ARG A 458 -35.70 19.49 47.20
CA ARG A 458 -37.13 19.63 46.90
C ARG A 458 -37.55 21.09 46.75
N GLN A 459 -38.44 21.33 45.78
CA GLN A 459 -38.94 22.69 45.52
C GLN A 459 -39.77 23.22 46.70
N GLN A 460 -40.45 22.34 47.43
CA GLN A 460 -41.28 22.65 48.59
C GLN A 460 -41.18 21.50 49.60
N LYS A 461 -41.41 21.80 50.89
CA LYS A 461 -41.44 20.76 51.95
C LYS A 461 -42.51 19.72 51.63
N LYS A 462 -42.21 18.45 51.88
CA LYS A 462 -43.00 17.25 51.57
C LYS A 462 -43.30 17.01 50.09
N SER A 463 -42.85 17.88 49.18
CA SER A 463 -43.07 17.72 47.75
C SER A 463 -42.20 16.59 47.17
N LYS A 464 -42.70 15.93 46.13
CA LYS A 464 -41.88 15.03 45.30
C LYS A 464 -41.01 15.81 44.30
N GLU A 465 -41.38 17.03 43.94
CA GLU A 465 -40.73 17.77 42.86
C GLU A 465 -39.28 18.14 43.22
N HIS A 466 -38.34 17.70 42.39
CA HIS A 466 -36.91 17.88 42.61
C HIS A 466 -36.45 19.27 42.12
N THR A 467 -35.46 19.87 42.78
CA THR A 467 -34.88 21.19 42.41
C THR A 467 -33.96 21.10 41.19
N GLY A 468 -33.59 19.90 40.78
CA GLY A 468 -32.54 19.64 39.79
C GLY A 468 -31.12 19.71 40.37
N ARG A 469 -30.96 19.98 41.68
CA ARG A 469 -29.66 20.05 42.34
C ARG A 469 -29.20 18.67 42.78
N TYR A 470 -27.99 18.29 42.38
CA TYR A 470 -27.36 17.03 42.74
C TYR A 470 -25.93 17.31 43.21
N TYR A 471 -25.44 16.53 44.18
CA TYR A 471 -24.04 16.64 44.62
C TYR A 471 -23.20 15.60 43.90
N TRP A 472 -22.41 16.06 42.93
CA TRP A 472 -21.57 15.23 42.08
C TRP A 472 -20.20 14.99 42.69
N VAL A 473 -19.49 13.95 42.25
CA VAL A 473 -18.06 13.76 42.59
C VAL A 473 -17.26 15.06 42.44
N GLY A 474 -17.44 15.79 41.35
CA GLY A 474 -16.76 17.06 41.12
C GLY A 474 -17.43 17.93 40.07
N THR A 475 -16.67 18.85 39.49
CA THR A 475 -17.14 19.83 38.50
C THR A 475 -17.01 19.35 37.05
N ARG A 476 -16.54 18.13 36.82
CA ARG A 476 -16.31 17.56 35.49
C ARG A 476 -17.22 16.37 35.22
N ASN A 477 -17.44 16.09 33.94
CA ASN A 477 -18.18 14.95 33.44
C ASN A 477 -17.32 13.69 33.41
N ILE A 478 -17.90 12.59 32.95
CA ILE A 478 -17.25 11.28 32.82
C ILE A 478 -15.86 11.35 32.13
N ASP A 479 -15.67 12.22 31.14
CA ASP A 479 -14.43 12.33 30.36
C ASP A 479 -13.49 13.43 30.85
N GLY A 480 -13.86 14.18 31.89
CA GLY A 480 -13.07 15.26 32.45
C GLY A 480 -13.36 16.65 31.87
N ASN A 481 -14.38 16.78 31.01
CA ASN A 481 -14.84 18.07 30.52
C ASN A 481 -15.74 18.77 31.56
N PRO A 482 -15.84 20.11 31.59
CA PRO A 482 -16.71 20.82 32.53
C PRO A 482 -18.16 20.33 32.48
N ARG A 483 -18.75 20.03 33.65
CA ARG A 483 -20.14 19.59 33.80
C ARG A 483 -21.12 20.77 33.90
N GLY A 484 -20.64 21.92 34.39
CA GLY A 484 -21.44 23.13 34.54
C GLY A 484 -22.19 23.26 35.87
N ASN A 485 -21.94 22.38 36.85
CA ASN A 485 -22.46 22.55 38.22
C ASN A 485 -21.60 23.52 39.04
N ASP A 486 -22.23 24.19 40.00
CA ASP A 486 -21.54 24.97 41.03
C ASP A 486 -20.67 24.04 41.90
N SER A 487 -19.48 24.51 42.27
CA SER A 487 -18.56 23.88 43.22
C SER A 487 -19.19 23.58 44.60
N ARG A 488 -20.25 24.30 45.00
CA ARG A 488 -21.06 24.01 46.18
C ARG A 488 -21.75 22.64 46.08
N TYR A 489 -22.14 22.24 44.88
CA TYR A 489 -22.86 21.00 44.60
C TYR A 489 -21.90 19.86 44.23
N THR A 490 -20.79 19.75 44.97
CA THR A 490 -19.84 18.63 44.86
C THR A 490 -19.71 17.88 46.17
N LEU A 491 -19.21 16.64 46.08
CA LEU A 491 -18.86 15.82 47.22
C LEU A 491 -17.54 16.27 47.86
N PRO A 492 -17.34 16.00 49.17
CA PRO A 492 -18.32 15.45 50.10
C PRO A 492 -19.37 16.49 50.54
N ILE A 493 -20.57 16.03 50.87
CA ILE A 493 -21.57 16.86 51.57
C ILE A 493 -21.10 17.13 52.99
N ARG A 494 -21.03 18.40 53.37
CA ARG A 494 -20.49 18.89 54.65
C ARG A 494 -21.14 20.23 55.02
N ARG A 495 -20.71 20.83 56.14
CA ARG A 495 -21.08 22.21 56.48
C ARG A 495 -20.72 23.16 55.33
N GLY A 496 -21.64 24.05 54.98
CA GLY A 496 -21.51 24.95 53.85
C GLY A 496 -21.94 24.38 52.48
N SER A 497 -22.21 23.08 52.37
CA SER A 497 -22.72 22.50 51.12
C SER A 497 -24.19 22.87 50.86
N HIS A 498 -24.96 23.24 51.89
CA HIS A 498 -26.37 23.58 51.73
C HIS A 498 -26.58 24.83 50.85
N PRO A 499 -27.56 24.85 49.91
CA PRO A 499 -27.76 25.97 48.99
C PRO A 499 -28.26 27.26 49.66
N ASN A 500 -28.95 27.15 50.78
CA ASN A 500 -29.38 28.31 51.57
C ASN A 500 -28.33 28.62 52.65
N ASP A 501 -27.78 29.84 52.61
CA ASP A 501 -26.74 30.30 53.53
C ASP A 501 -27.20 30.35 55.00
N GLY A 502 -28.51 30.41 55.26
CA GLY A 502 -29.08 30.27 56.60
C GLY A 502 -28.86 28.89 57.24
N PHE A 503 -28.48 27.89 56.44
CA PHE A 503 -28.17 26.52 56.88
C PHE A 503 -26.68 26.18 56.70
N LYS A 504 -25.80 27.18 56.53
CA LYS A 504 -24.36 26.95 56.30
C LYS A 504 -23.66 26.22 57.45
N ASN A 505 -24.21 26.26 58.67
CA ASN A 505 -23.74 25.52 59.85
C ASN A 505 -24.19 24.04 59.88
N VAL A 506 -25.14 23.64 59.04
CA VAL A 506 -25.75 22.31 59.11
C VAL A 506 -24.84 21.29 58.42
N ALA A 507 -24.60 20.18 59.12
CA ALA A 507 -24.10 18.93 58.57
C ALA A 507 -25.18 17.87 58.77
N VAL A 508 -25.08 16.76 58.03
CA VAL A 508 -26.06 15.66 58.16
C VAL A 508 -25.84 14.97 59.51
N LYS A 509 -26.93 14.61 60.20
CA LYS A 509 -26.84 13.90 61.49
C LYS A 509 -26.80 12.37 61.30
N PRO A 510 -26.01 11.63 62.10
CA PRO A 510 -26.13 10.17 62.19
C PRO A 510 -27.59 9.74 62.36
N GLY A 511 -27.98 8.65 61.67
CA GLY A 511 -29.35 8.13 61.66
C GLY A 511 -30.23 8.63 60.52
N TYR A 512 -29.88 9.74 59.86
CA TYR A 512 -30.43 10.07 58.55
C TYR A 512 -29.69 9.30 57.46
N HIS A 513 -30.40 8.96 56.40
CA HIS A 513 -29.82 8.32 55.21
C HIS A 513 -29.82 9.30 54.03
N PHE A 514 -28.95 9.03 53.06
CA PHE A 514 -28.91 9.73 51.79
C PHE A 514 -29.15 8.75 50.66
N LYS A 515 -29.77 9.24 49.59
CA LYS A 515 -29.99 8.51 48.34
C LYS A 515 -28.91 8.92 47.35
N PHE A 516 -28.45 7.97 46.56
CA PHE A 516 -27.48 8.22 45.51
C PHE A 516 -27.84 7.43 44.25
N ASP A 517 -27.26 7.85 43.14
CA ASP A 517 -27.21 7.04 41.93
C ASP A 517 -25.82 7.11 41.28
N LEU A 518 -25.57 6.15 40.41
CA LEU A 518 -24.44 6.15 39.49
C LEU A 518 -24.85 5.47 38.19
N LYS A 519 -24.00 5.58 37.18
CA LYS A 519 -24.26 5.01 35.86
C LYS A 519 -23.20 3.99 35.47
N THR A 520 -23.61 3.05 34.64
CA THR A 520 -22.71 2.19 33.88
C THR A 520 -23.08 2.22 32.40
N LYS A 521 -22.09 1.94 31.55
CA LYS A 521 -22.32 1.63 30.13
C LYS A 521 -21.54 0.38 29.74
N GLY A 522 -22.09 -0.41 28.83
CA GLY A 522 -21.59 -1.72 28.41
C GLY A 522 -22.43 -2.89 28.94
N ASN A 523 -21.80 -4.06 29.10
CA ASN A 523 -22.44 -5.34 29.42
C ASN A 523 -22.69 -5.48 30.93
N MET A 524 -23.46 -4.55 31.49
CA MET A 524 -23.90 -4.50 32.90
C MET A 524 -25.43 -4.61 33.03
N PHE A 525 -26.06 -5.37 32.11
CA PHE A 525 -27.50 -5.54 31.99
C PHE A 525 -28.00 -6.98 32.29
N GLY A 526 -27.11 -7.89 32.69
CA GLY A 526 -27.44 -9.26 33.07
C GLY A 526 -28.18 -9.35 34.43
N PRO A 527 -28.73 -10.54 34.75
CA PRO A 527 -29.50 -10.78 35.98
C PRO A 527 -28.63 -10.74 37.25
N ASN A 528 -27.38 -11.20 37.16
CA ASN A 528 -26.46 -11.31 38.30
C ASN A 528 -25.45 -10.16 38.36
N ASP A 529 -25.66 -9.11 37.57
CA ASP A 529 -24.82 -7.92 37.60
C ASP A 529 -25.19 -7.05 38.80
N SER A 530 -24.19 -6.41 39.41
CA SER A 530 -24.41 -5.54 40.57
C SER A 530 -23.30 -4.51 40.72
N ILE A 531 -23.55 -3.49 41.53
CA ILE A 531 -22.50 -2.60 42.05
C ILE A 531 -22.15 -3.05 43.46
N ARG A 532 -20.86 -3.27 43.72
CA ARG A 532 -20.34 -3.43 45.07
C ARG A 532 -19.84 -2.08 45.58
N ILE A 533 -20.27 -1.72 46.77
CA ILE A 533 -19.80 -0.55 47.49
C ILE A 533 -19.26 -1.02 48.83
N THR A 534 -18.03 -0.61 49.14
CA THR A 534 -17.38 -0.91 50.43
C THR A 534 -17.20 0.40 51.19
N PRO A 535 -18.09 0.71 52.14
CA PRO A 535 -17.96 1.88 53.00
C PRO A 535 -16.79 1.74 53.98
N THR A 536 -16.06 2.83 54.19
CA THR A 536 -15.10 2.97 55.28
C THR A 536 -15.35 4.28 56.03
N PHE A 537 -14.84 4.36 57.26
CA PHE A 537 -15.12 5.47 58.17
C PHE A 537 -13.83 6.05 58.72
N GLU A 538 -13.74 7.37 58.66
CA GLU A 538 -12.69 8.14 59.32
C GLU A 538 -13.34 9.22 60.19
N PHE A 539 -12.63 9.70 61.19
CA PHE A 539 -13.02 10.86 61.98
C PHE A 539 -12.09 12.02 61.68
N VAL A 540 -12.65 13.22 61.53
CA VAL A 540 -11.88 14.45 61.43
C VAL A 540 -12.35 15.44 62.50
N SER A 541 -11.40 16.02 63.24
CA SER A 541 -11.70 17.05 64.24
C SER A 541 -12.41 18.26 63.63
N ARG A 542 -13.17 18.99 64.45
CA ARG A 542 -13.97 20.14 64.01
C ARG A 542 -13.17 21.21 63.27
N ASP A 543 -11.91 21.41 63.66
CA ASP A 543 -10.96 22.34 63.05
C ASP A 543 -10.29 21.82 61.77
N GLY A 544 -10.60 20.60 61.34
CA GLY A 544 -10.06 19.95 60.15
C GLY A 544 -8.65 19.35 60.30
N LYS A 545 -8.00 19.49 61.47
CA LYS A 545 -6.57 19.19 61.64
C LYS A 545 -6.24 17.72 61.91
N HIS A 546 -7.10 16.99 62.61
CA HIS A 546 -6.83 15.63 63.07
C HIS A 546 -7.77 14.65 62.38
N ARG A 547 -7.32 14.06 61.28
CA ARG A 547 -8.04 13.02 60.53
C ARG A 547 -7.43 11.64 60.85
N GLN A 548 -8.27 10.67 61.24
CA GLN A 548 -7.83 9.31 61.60
C GLN A 548 -8.87 8.25 61.23
N GLU A 549 -8.41 7.02 60.96
CA GLU A 549 -9.30 5.87 60.80
C GLU A 549 -10.00 5.51 62.12
N VAL A 550 -11.28 5.13 62.04
CA VAL A 550 -12.10 4.85 63.23
C VAL A 550 -12.89 3.56 63.13
N ASP A 551 -13.14 2.95 64.28
CA ASP A 551 -14.16 1.93 64.45
C ASP A 551 -15.45 2.57 64.97
N LEU A 552 -16.57 2.26 64.32
CA LEU A 552 -17.89 2.72 64.74
C LEU A 552 -18.63 1.60 65.46
N TYR A 553 -19.21 1.94 66.61
CA TYR A 553 -20.00 1.04 67.43
C TYR A 553 -21.43 1.55 67.57
N TYR A 554 -22.41 0.65 67.63
CA TYR A 554 -23.81 0.99 67.91
C TYR A 554 -24.43 0.00 68.90
N HIS A 555 -25.64 0.30 69.38
CA HIS A 555 -26.43 -0.64 70.17
C HIS A 555 -27.46 -1.33 69.27
N ALA A 556 -27.35 -2.65 69.15
CA ALA A 556 -28.39 -3.52 68.63
C ALA A 556 -29.40 -3.85 69.76
N PRO A 557 -30.64 -4.26 69.45
CA PRO A 557 -31.65 -4.58 70.45
C PRO A 557 -31.21 -5.60 71.51
N ASP A 558 -30.36 -6.55 71.12
CA ASP A 558 -29.87 -7.67 71.92
C ASP A 558 -28.40 -7.52 72.36
N ARG A 559 -27.71 -6.47 71.89
CA ARG A 559 -26.27 -6.30 72.15
C ARG A 559 -25.81 -4.86 72.11
N ASN A 560 -25.10 -4.45 73.16
CA ASN A 560 -24.45 -3.16 73.22
C ASN A 560 -23.08 -3.16 72.55
N PHE A 561 -22.69 -2.03 71.96
CA PHE A 561 -21.38 -1.82 71.34
C PHE A 561 -21.04 -2.91 70.30
N VAL A 562 -21.94 -3.09 69.34
CA VAL A 562 -21.69 -3.85 68.12
C VAL A 562 -20.81 -3.01 67.20
N ARG A 563 -19.60 -3.50 66.88
CA ARG A 563 -18.73 -2.84 65.91
C ARG A 563 -19.26 -3.07 64.50
N ILE A 564 -19.40 -2.00 63.72
CA ILE A 564 -19.73 -2.09 62.29
C ILE A 564 -18.69 -2.97 61.58
N GLY A 565 -19.17 -3.93 60.78
CA GLY A 565 -18.32 -4.90 60.07
C GLY A 565 -17.75 -6.03 60.92
N SER A 566 -18.12 -6.14 62.20
CA SER A 566 -17.81 -7.35 62.99
C SER A 566 -18.78 -8.49 62.66
N SER A 567 -18.47 -9.71 63.12
CA SER A 567 -19.38 -10.86 63.03
C SER A 567 -20.71 -10.67 63.78
N PHE A 568 -20.81 -9.63 64.63
CA PHE A 568 -22.02 -9.28 65.36
C PHE A 568 -22.83 -8.17 64.67
N ASP A 569 -22.29 -7.55 63.61
CA ASP A 569 -23.02 -6.60 62.76
C ASP A 569 -23.90 -7.38 61.77
N THR A 570 -25.08 -7.75 62.24
CA THR A 570 -26.05 -8.56 61.49
C THR A 570 -27.19 -7.74 60.89
N ILE A 571 -27.14 -6.40 61.02
CA ILE A 571 -28.18 -5.52 60.46
C ILE A 571 -28.11 -5.55 58.95
N GLU A 572 -29.22 -5.95 58.33
CA GLU A 572 -29.41 -5.90 56.89
C GLU A 572 -30.29 -4.71 56.51
N ARG A 573 -29.86 -3.94 55.52
CA ARG A 573 -30.58 -2.78 54.99
C ARG A 573 -31.32 -3.16 53.71
N GLU A 574 -32.51 -2.61 53.58
CA GLU A 574 -33.35 -2.78 52.40
C GLU A 574 -33.61 -1.44 51.72
N ILE A 575 -33.73 -1.48 50.40
CA ILE A 575 -33.99 -0.33 49.55
C ILE A 575 -35.13 -0.66 48.61
N THR A 576 -36.10 0.26 48.50
CA THR A 576 -37.13 0.20 47.47
C THR A 576 -36.74 1.10 46.30
N LEU A 577 -36.88 0.59 45.07
CA LEU A 577 -36.57 1.35 43.85
C LEU A 577 -37.63 2.45 43.64
N ASN A 578 -38.90 2.10 43.52
CA ASN A 578 -39.96 3.05 43.26
C ASN A 578 -40.39 3.80 44.53
N THR A 579 -39.60 4.78 44.94
CA THR A 579 -39.89 5.65 46.09
C THR A 579 -40.03 7.11 45.67
N ARG A 580 -40.87 7.85 46.40
CA ARG A 580 -41.21 9.26 46.13
C ARG A 580 -39.98 10.14 45.87
N LEU A 581 -38.88 9.93 46.60
CA LEU A 581 -37.69 10.77 46.57
C LEU A 581 -36.69 10.40 45.44
N ARG A 582 -36.96 9.38 44.63
CA ARG A 582 -36.08 9.04 43.49
C ARG A 582 -36.50 9.68 42.17
N ASN A 583 -37.71 10.27 42.09
CA ASN A 583 -38.25 10.92 40.88
C ASN A 583 -38.17 10.04 39.61
N LEU A 584 -38.46 8.75 39.76
CA LEU A 584 -38.43 7.82 38.63
C LEU A 584 -39.60 8.08 37.67
N TYR A 585 -39.34 7.91 36.37
CA TYR A 585 -40.36 8.00 35.34
C TYR A 585 -41.01 6.63 35.11
N PRO A 586 -42.35 6.49 35.23
CA PRO A 586 -43.03 5.20 35.06
C PRO A 586 -42.70 4.50 33.73
N LEU A 587 -42.61 5.28 32.64
CA LEU A 587 -42.26 4.76 31.32
C LEU A 587 -40.86 4.10 31.30
N GLN A 588 -39.88 4.66 32.02
CA GLN A 588 -38.54 4.10 32.10
C GLN A 588 -38.55 2.74 32.83
N ILE A 589 -39.34 2.61 33.90
CA ILE A 589 -39.52 1.36 34.65
C ILE A 589 -40.11 0.28 33.73
N GLU A 590 -41.18 0.62 33.01
CA GLU A 590 -41.85 -0.29 32.09
C GLU A 590 -40.93 -0.72 30.94
N GLN A 591 -40.25 0.23 30.30
CA GLN A 591 -39.30 -0.04 29.21
C GLN A 591 -38.11 -0.89 29.67
N THR A 592 -37.61 -0.67 30.88
CA THR A 592 -36.54 -1.50 31.47
C THR A 592 -37.01 -2.94 31.62
N GLY A 593 -38.20 -3.16 32.20
CA GLY A 593 -38.76 -4.50 32.37
C GLY A 593 -38.95 -5.22 31.04
N ARG A 594 -39.57 -4.56 30.06
CA ARG A 594 -39.75 -5.12 28.71
C ARG A 594 -38.42 -5.45 28.05
N THR A 595 -37.47 -4.53 28.10
CA THR A 595 -36.13 -4.74 27.53
C THR A 595 -35.42 -5.93 28.20
N PHE A 596 -35.48 -6.02 29.52
CA PHE A 596 -34.90 -7.13 30.26
C PHE A 596 -35.52 -8.46 29.85
N TYR A 597 -36.85 -8.53 29.75
CA TYR A 597 -37.58 -9.70 29.27
C TYR A 597 -37.11 -10.11 27.88
N GLN A 598 -37.08 -9.17 26.93
CA GLN A 598 -36.74 -9.47 25.54
C GLN A 598 -35.29 -9.98 25.39
N LEU A 599 -34.35 -9.44 26.17
CA LEU A 599 -32.96 -9.90 26.16
C LEU A 599 -32.77 -11.28 26.82
N HIS A 600 -33.58 -11.62 27.81
CA HIS A 600 -33.43 -12.85 28.59
C HIS A 600 -34.57 -13.86 28.40
N ARG A 601 -35.45 -13.66 27.41
CA ARG A 601 -36.64 -14.49 27.18
C ARG A 601 -36.33 -15.98 27.10
N HIS A 602 -35.16 -16.34 26.56
CA HIS A 602 -34.69 -17.72 26.43
C HIS A 602 -34.38 -18.40 27.77
N GLN A 603 -34.20 -17.62 28.83
CA GLN A 603 -33.94 -18.07 30.20
C GLN A 603 -35.20 -18.02 31.08
N LEU A 604 -36.30 -17.48 30.56
CA LEU A 604 -37.54 -17.27 31.28
C LEU A 604 -38.61 -18.27 30.80
N SER A 605 -39.31 -18.91 31.74
CA SER A 605 -40.41 -19.84 31.44
C SER A 605 -41.77 -19.17 31.32
N GLN A 606 -41.89 -17.90 31.74
CA GLN A 606 -43.15 -17.16 31.79
C GLN A 606 -43.38 -16.25 30.58
N SER A 607 -44.66 -15.94 30.32
CA SER A 607 -45.04 -14.97 29.28
C SER A 607 -44.63 -13.54 29.66
N GLU A 608 -44.47 -12.68 28.65
CA GLU A 608 -44.12 -11.27 28.86
C GLU A 608 -45.12 -10.57 29.79
N GLN A 609 -46.41 -10.85 29.62
CA GLN A 609 -47.46 -10.26 30.44
C GLN A 609 -47.30 -10.62 31.93
N LEU A 610 -47.07 -11.90 32.23
CA LEU A 610 -46.88 -12.36 33.61
C LEU A 610 -45.58 -11.80 34.20
N PHE A 611 -44.49 -11.80 33.42
CA PHE A 611 -43.23 -11.19 33.81
C PHE A 611 -43.41 -9.70 34.15
N MET A 612 -44.07 -8.93 33.28
CA MET A 612 -44.26 -7.49 33.49
C MET A 612 -45.13 -7.19 34.72
N GLN A 613 -46.16 -8.01 35.00
CA GLN A 613 -46.92 -7.87 36.25
C GLN A 613 -46.06 -8.10 37.49
N GLN A 614 -45.15 -9.07 37.46
CA GLN A 614 -44.22 -9.32 38.55
C GLN A 614 -43.18 -8.21 38.69
N TRP A 615 -42.59 -7.77 37.57
CA TRP A 615 -41.61 -6.67 37.52
C TRP A 615 -42.17 -5.37 38.13
N LEU A 616 -43.38 -4.98 37.74
CA LEU A 616 -44.00 -3.75 38.24
C LEU A 616 -44.31 -3.84 39.75
N ARG A 617 -44.63 -5.02 40.28
CA ARG A 617 -44.77 -5.21 41.74
C ARG A 617 -43.43 -5.24 42.45
N GLN A 618 -42.39 -5.76 41.80
CA GLN A 618 -41.06 -5.91 42.37
C GLN A 618 -40.41 -4.56 42.65
N VAL A 619 -40.59 -3.57 41.78
CA VAL A 619 -39.97 -2.24 41.96
C VAL A 619 -40.51 -1.49 43.20
N ASP A 620 -41.69 -1.86 43.68
CA ASP A 620 -42.30 -1.32 44.91
C ASP A 620 -41.91 -2.11 46.18
N ARG A 621 -41.23 -3.26 46.03
CA ARG A 621 -40.81 -4.10 47.16
C ARG A 621 -39.42 -3.72 47.68
N PRO A 622 -39.18 -3.85 48.99
CA PRO A 622 -37.84 -3.72 49.55
C PRO A 622 -36.89 -4.77 48.96
N THR A 623 -35.69 -4.33 48.59
CA THR A 623 -34.59 -5.17 48.10
C THR A 623 -33.44 -5.11 49.09
N LYS A 624 -32.94 -6.26 49.51
CA LYS A 624 -31.79 -6.38 50.42
C LYS A 624 -30.51 -5.90 49.75
N THR A 625 -29.74 -5.06 50.44
CA THR A 625 -28.53 -4.43 49.89
C THR A 625 -27.29 -4.56 50.76
N GLY A 626 -27.34 -5.31 51.86
CA GLY A 626 -26.22 -5.47 52.80
C GLY A 626 -26.31 -4.53 54.00
N GLY A 627 -25.22 -4.42 54.76
CA GLY A 627 -25.16 -3.68 56.03
C GLY A 627 -24.42 -2.34 55.94
N PHE A 628 -23.83 -1.93 57.06
CA PHE A 628 -23.06 -0.67 57.14
C PHE A 628 -21.62 -0.79 56.62
N SER A 629 -21.07 -2.01 56.55
CA SER A 629 -19.69 -2.30 56.15
C SER A 629 -19.55 -2.82 54.72
N HIS A 630 -20.65 -3.23 54.09
CA HIS A 630 -20.67 -3.75 52.74
C HIS A 630 -22.05 -3.51 52.13
N MET A 631 -22.07 -3.09 50.87
CA MET A 631 -23.30 -2.89 50.12
C MET A 631 -23.20 -3.52 48.75
N LYS A 632 -24.30 -4.15 48.33
CA LYS A 632 -24.52 -4.65 46.98
C LYS A 632 -25.80 -4.00 46.44
N VAL A 633 -25.68 -3.27 45.33
CA VAL A 633 -26.82 -2.71 44.59
C VAL A 633 -27.11 -3.69 43.44
N PRO A 634 -28.13 -4.55 43.55
CA PRO A 634 -28.39 -5.60 42.56
C PRO A 634 -29.27 -5.09 41.42
N GLY A 635 -29.54 -5.94 40.43
CA GLY A 635 -30.27 -5.59 39.21
C GLY A 635 -31.70 -5.07 39.44
N GLU A 636 -32.30 -5.40 40.57
CA GLU A 636 -33.61 -4.89 41.03
C GLU A 636 -33.60 -3.39 41.30
N LEU A 637 -32.43 -2.80 41.54
CA LEU A 637 -32.23 -1.37 41.76
C LEU A 637 -31.60 -0.68 40.55
N ARG A 638 -31.81 -1.23 39.34
CA ARG A 638 -31.25 -0.75 38.08
C ARG A 638 -32.35 -0.40 37.08
N LEU A 639 -32.19 0.72 36.39
CA LEU A 639 -32.99 1.07 35.21
C LEU A 639 -32.11 1.25 33.98
N PHE A 640 -32.64 0.88 32.82
CA PHE A 640 -31.99 1.10 31.53
C PHE A 640 -32.26 2.51 31.02
N ARG A 641 -31.32 3.06 30.24
CA ARG A 641 -31.37 4.45 29.76
C ARG A 641 -30.58 4.69 28.46
N GLY A 642 -30.29 3.64 27.71
CA GLY A 642 -29.57 3.75 26.45
C GLY A 642 -30.35 4.48 25.36
N PRO A 643 -29.74 4.67 24.18
CA PRO A 643 -30.36 5.41 23.08
C PRO A 643 -31.60 4.71 22.54
N THR A 644 -32.61 5.51 22.16
CA THR A 644 -33.85 5.04 21.53
C THR A 644 -33.95 5.41 20.05
N GLN A 645 -33.16 6.40 19.59
CA GLN A 645 -33.00 6.73 18.17
C GLN A 645 -31.84 5.91 17.61
N LEU A 646 -32.16 4.95 16.73
CA LEU A 646 -31.21 3.94 16.28
C LEU A 646 -31.24 3.79 14.76
N PRO A 647 -30.10 3.49 14.13
CA PRO A 647 -30.06 3.09 12.73
C PRO A 647 -30.82 1.78 12.48
N ASN A 648 -31.22 1.58 11.23
CA ASN A 648 -31.82 0.33 10.79
C ASN A 648 -30.87 -0.86 11.04
N GLY A 649 -31.41 -1.96 11.55
CA GLY A 649 -30.66 -3.19 11.83
C GLY A 649 -30.07 -3.28 13.25
N VAL A 650 -30.06 -2.19 14.02
CA VAL A 650 -29.62 -2.21 15.42
C VAL A 650 -30.73 -2.77 16.31
N ASN A 651 -30.39 -3.69 17.22
CA ASN A 651 -31.35 -4.25 18.18
C ASN A 651 -31.74 -3.19 19.24
N PRO A 652 -33.03 -2.76 19.28
CA PRO A 652 -33.45 -1.68 20.18
C PRO A 652 -33.34 -2.04 21.65
N TYR A 653 -33.58 -3.30 22.01
CA TYR A 653 -33.48 -3.76 23.39
C TYR A 653 -32.03 -3.79 23.87
N ARG A 654 -31.10 -4.27 23.02
CA ARG A 654 -29.67 -4.27 23.37
C ARG A 654 -29.13 -2.86 23.48
N ALA A 655 -29.55 -1.95 22.61
CA ALA A 655 -29.12 -0.56 22.66
C ALA A 655 -29.67 0.19 23.86
N TYR A 656 -30.95 0.02 24.19
CA TYR A 656 -31.55 0.62 25.39
C TYR A 656 -30.90 0.07 26.67
N ALA A 657 -30.59 -1.22 26.72
CA ALA A 657 -29.90 -1.85 27.83
C ALA A 657 -28.41 -1.51 27.92
N ALA A 658 -27.82 -0.83 26.93
CA ALA A 658 -26.38 -0.56 26.89
C ALA A 658 -25.91 0.44 27.94
N GLU A 659 -26.81 1.28 28.45
CA GLU A 659 -26.55 2.19 29.55
C GLU A 659 -27.53 1.92 30.68
N GLN A 660 -27.02 1.93 31.90
CA GLN A 660 -27.77 1.61 33.09
C GLN A 660 -27.55 2.67 34.17
N GLN A 661 -28.56 2.89 34.99
CA GLN A 661 -28.48 3.72 36.19
C GLN A 661 -28.87 2.88 37.40
N TRP A 662 -28.03 2.96 38.43
CA TRP A 662 -28.11 2.16 39.64
C TRP A 662 -28.46 3.05 40.82
N TYR A 663 -29.41 2.61 41.64
CA TYR A 663 -30.01 3.41 42.68
C TYR A 663 -29.68 2.84 44.06
N GLY A 664 -28.98 3.61 44.88
CA GLY A 664 -28.59 3.20 46.23
C GLY A 664 -29.10 4.14 47.31
N GLU A 665 -28.88 3.75 48.56
CA GLU A 665 -29.23 4.48 49.76
C GLU A 665 -28.37 4.02 50.92
N PHE A 666 -27.74 4.94 51.63
CA PHE A 666 -26.85 4.62 52.74
C PHE A 666 -27.03 5.59 53.90
N GLY A 667 -26.73 5.12 55.09
CA GLY A 667 -26.69 5.91 56.31
C GLY A 667 -26.08 5.09 57.44
N ILE A 668 -25.66 5.75 58.51
CA ILE A 668 -25.15 5.10 59.71
C ILE A 668 -26.21 5.10 60.83
N PRO A 669 -26.08 4.27 61.89
CA PRO A 669 -27.01 4.28 63.01
C PRO A 669 -27.21 5.67 63.64
N SER A 670 -28.37 5.90 64.26
CA SER A 670 -28.70 7.20 64.86
C SER A 670 -27.85 7.58 66.06
N LYS A 671 -27.37 6.58 66.81
CA LYS A 671 -26.40 6.76 67.88
C LYS A 671 -25.20 5.88 67.59
N VAL A 672 -24.05 6.51 67.38
CA VAL A 672 -22.78 5.85 67.08
C VAL A 672 -21.74 6.26 68.10
N TYR A 673 -20.90 5.31 68.51
CA TYR A 673 -19.75 5.55 69.36
C TYR A 673 -18.49 5.39 68.52
N VAL A 674 -17.70 6.45 68.44
CA VAL A 674 -16.53 6.54 67.57
C VAL A 674 -15.28 6.38 68.41
N VAL A 675 -14.43 5.43 68.06
CA VAL A 675 -13.10 5.26 68.67
C VAL A 675 -12.05 5.14 67.58
N GLN A 676 -10.79 5.42 67.91
CA GLN A 676 -9.68 5.13 67.00
C GLN A 676 -9.73 3.66 66.56
N LYS A 677 -9.48 3.39 65.28
CA LYS A 677 -9.53 2.03 64.74
C LYS A 677 -8.60 1.09 65.51
N GLY A 678 -9.11 -0.09 65.87
CA GLY A 678 -8.39 -1.08 66.66
C GLY A 678 -8.37 -0.79 68.17
N PHE A 679 -8.98 0.31 68.63
CA PHE A 679 -9.10 0.60 70.06
C PHE A 679 -9.82 -0.56 70.78
N PRO A 680 -9.21 -1.15 71.82
CA PRO A 680 -9.73 -2.36 72.45
C PRO A 680 -10.88 -2.01 73.42
N LEU A 681 -12.04 -1.63 72.87
CA LEU A 681 -13.22 -1.24 73.66
C LEU A 681 -13.65 -2.33 74.63
N HIS A 682 -13.57 -3.60 74.22
CA HIS A 682 -13.88 -4.77 75.03
C HIS A 682 -12.94 -4.97 76.24
N ARG A 683 -11.76 -4.31 76.27
CA ARG A 683 -10.80 -4.35 77.38
C ARG A 683 -10.92 -3.16 78.31
N GLN A 684 -11.73 -2.17 77.95
CA GLN A 684 -12.03 -1.06 78.85
C GLN A 684 -12.99 -1.59 79.93
N PHE A 685 -12.50 -1.72 81.17
CA PHE A 685 -13.34 -2.03 82.33
C PHE A 685 -14.45 -0.97 82.47
N SER A 686 -15.62 -1.35 83.00
CA SER A 686 -16.85 -0.55 83.15
C SER A 686 -16.71 0.92 82.76
N PHE A 687 -16.98 1.24 81.49
CA PHE A 687 -16.95 2.61 80.97
C PHE A 687 -18.37 3.12 80.76
N ARG A 688 -18.52 4.44 80.85
CA ARG A 688 -19.78 5.12 80.55
C ARG A 688 -19.85 5.49 79.07
N GLU A 689 -21.06 5.62 78.53
CA GLU A 689 -21.29 6.09 77.16
C GLU A 689 -20.75 7.52 76.90
N ASP A 690 -20.47 8.27 77.97
CA ASP A 690 -19.89 9.60 77.90
C ASP A 690 -18.34 9.63 77.95
N ALA A 691 -17.67 8.46 78.02
CA ALA A 691 -16.22 8.35 78.18
C ALA A 691 -15.40 9.22 77.21
N SER A 692 -14.28 9.76 77.69
CA SER A 692 -13.44 10.73 76.98
C SER A 692 -12.70 10.16 75.77
N PHE A 693 -12.51 8.84 75.70
CA PHE A 693 -11.90 8.20 74.54
C PHE A 693 -12.85 8.10 73.34
N PHE A 694 -14.15 8.37 73.52
CA PHE A 694 -15.07 8.50 72.39
C PHE A 694 -14.88 9.84 71.69
N LEU A 695 -14.65 9.79 70.38
CA LEU A 695 -14.46 10.97 69.54
C LEU A 695 -15.83 11.61 69.25
N LYS A 696 -16.04 12.84 69.75
CA LYS A 696 -17.34 13.54 69.66
C LYS A 696 -17.25 14.89 68.95
N ASP A 697 -16.16 15.64 69.12
CA ASP A 697 -16.03 16.97 68.53
C ASP A 697 -15.39 16.94 67.13
N GLY A 698 -16.22 16.64 66.13
CA GLY A 698 -15.79 16.55 64.75
C GLY A 698 -16.83 15.90 63.85
N TYR A 699 -16.35 15.28 62.78
CA TYR A 699 -17.18 14.64 61.77
C TYR A 699 -16.75 13.21 61.51
N ILE A 700 -17.73 12.34 61.30
CA ILE A 700 -17.52 11.00 60.74
C ILE A 700 -17.58 11.14 59.21
N VAL A 701 -16.44 10.95 58.55
CA VAL A 701 -16.32 10.94 57.10
C VAL A 701 -16.69 9.56 56.59
N VAL A 702 -17.68 9.49 55.70
CA VAL A 702 -18.03 8.27 54.97
C VAL A 702 -17.27 8.27 53.65
N ASN A 703 -16.54 7.19 53.40
CA ASN A 703 -15.78 6.99 52.17
C ASN A 703 -16.26 5.73 51.44
N PHE A 704 -16.46 5.81 50.12
CA PHE A 704 -16.93 4.70 49.28
C PHE A 704 -15.87 4.23 48.28
N ASN A 705 -15.53 2.94 48.35
CA ASN A 705 -14.97 2.23 47.20
C ASN A 705 -16.09 1.63 46.34
N ILE A 706 -16.06 1.86 45.03
CA ILE A 706 -17.12 1.45 44.09
C ILE A 706 -16.53 0.55 43.02
N GLU A 707 -17.15 -0.62 42.83
CA GLU A 707 -16.73 -1.63 41.86
C GLU A 707 -17.95 -2.23 41.15
N THR A 708 -17.81 -2.57 39.88
CA THR A 708 -18.85 -3.31 39.15
C THR A 708 -18.60 -4.81 39.23
N ILE A 709 -19.66 -5.58 39.46
CA ILE A 709 -19.63 -7.04 39.50
C ILE A 709 -20.43 -7.55 38.32
N ARG A 710 -19.78 -8.26 37.40
CA ARG A 710 -20.41 -8.88 36.23
C ARG A 710 -20.66 -10.36 36.49
N ALA A 711 -21.85 -10.83 36.14
CA ALA A 711 -22.26 -12.23 36.26
C ALA A 711 -22.01 -12.85 37.66
N GLY A 712 -22.16 -12.04 38.72
CA GLY A 712 -21.95 -12.48 40.11
C GLY A 712 -20.51 -12.75 40.53
N ARG A 713 -19.49 -12.44 39.70
CA ARG A 713 -18.07 -12.72 39.99
C ARG A 713 -17.47 -11.73 40.98
N VAL A 714 -17.74 -11.91 42.27
CA VAL A 714 -17.30 -10.99 43.33
C VAL A 714 -15.79 -10.94 43.52
N ASP A 715 -15.07 -12.02 43.28
CA ASP A 715 -13.61 -12.08 43.45
C ASP A 715 -12.83 -11.51 42.25
N ASN A 716 -13.53 -11.18 41.17
CA ASN A 716 -12.95 -10.56 39.99
C ASN A 716 -13.88 -9.44 39.48
N PRO A 717 -13.88 -8.28 40.17
CA PRO A 717 -14.66 -7.12 39.76
C PRO A 717 -14.33 -6.70 38.34
N HIS A 718 -15.32 -6.25 37.58
CA HIS A 718 -15.14 -5.90 36.18
C HIS A 718 -14.46 -4.53 36.03
N LEU A 719 -15.05 -3.48 36.59
CA LEU A 719 -14.55 -2.10 36.56
C LEU A 719 -14.40 -1.53 37.98
N GLN A 720 -13.47 -0.60 38.17
CA GLN A 720 -13.28 0.11 39.43
C GLN A 720 -13.32 1.63 39.25
N TYR A 721 -13.87 2.32 40.25
CA TYR A 721 -14.00 3.78 40.23
C TYR A 721 -12.75 4.49 40.78
N ILE A 722 -12.06 3.90 41.77
CA ILE A 722 -10.86 4.47 42.41
C ILE A 722 -9.59 3.72 42.00
N ASN A 723 -9.56 2.40 42.23
CA ASN A 723 -8.33 1.60 42.18
C ASN A 723 -8.12 0.85 40.84
N ALA A 724 -8.67 1.35 39.73
CA ALA A 724 -8.36 0.78 38.43
C ALA A 724 -6.89 1.07 38.07
N PRO A 725 -6.11 0.11 37.51
CA PRO A 725 -4.68 0.29 37.32
C PRO A 725 -4.27 1.44 36.37
N LEU A 726 -5.15 1.84 35.46
CA LEU A 726 -4.86 2.83 34.40
C LEU A 726 -5.58 4.18 34.60
N THR A 727 -6.54 4.27 35.51
CA THR A 727 -7.35 5.49 35.67
C THR A 727 -8.01 5.57 37.04
N ASN A 728 -8.30 6.79 37.48
CA ASN A 728 -9.09 7.07 38.68
C ASN A 728 -10.24 8.00 38.28
N GLN A 729 -11.47 7.51 38.42
CA GLN A 729 -12.65 8.23 37.95
C GLN A 729 -13.03 9.39 38.89
N TRP A 730 -12.69 9.33 40.18
CA TRP A 730 -12.87 10.46 41.11
C TRP A 730 -12.09 11.68 40.64
N ARG A 731 -10.80 11.46 40.39
CA ARG A 731 -9.91 12.51 39.87
C ARG A 731 -10.37 13.03 38.51
N ARG A 732 -10.80 12.14 37.62
CA ARG A 732 -11.29 12.51 36.28
C ARG A 732 -12.52 13.41 36.33
N GLU A 733 -13.47 13.10 37.21
CA GLU A 733 -14.69 13.89 37.43
C GLU A 733 -14.45 15.18 38.24
N GLY A 734 -13.19 15.47 38.57
CA GLY A 734 -12.79 16.74 39.17
C GLY A 734 -13.06 16.82 40.68
N PHE A 735 -12.88 15.71 41.39
CA PHE A 735 -12.96 15.68 42.85
C PHE A 735 -11.95 16.65 43.48
N ALA A 736 -12.39 17.36 44.53
CA ALA A 736 -11.54 18.29 45.27
C ALA A 736 -10.78 17.55 46.38
N TYR A 737 -9.49 17.85 46.55
CA TYR A 737 -8.65 17.22 47.59
C TYR A 737 -8.48 18.07 48.86
N SER A 738 -8.97 19.31 48.83
CA SER A 738 -9.01 20.16 50.01
C SER A 738 -10.21 21.08 49.91
N VAL A 739 -10.82 21.36 51.06
CA VAL A 739 -11.95 22.28 51.11
C VAL A 739 -12.03 23.02 52.42
N THR A 740 -12.43 24.29 52.34
CA THR A 740 -12.62 25.15 53.50
C THR A 740 -14.10 25.36 53.76
N ASP A 741 -14.53 25.18 55.01
CA ASP A 741 -15.90 25.41 55.41
C ASP A 741 -16.19 26.91 55.63
N PRO A 742 -17.45 27.30 55.86
CA PRO A 742 -17.82 28.70 56.10
C PRO A 742 -17.22 29.34 57.37
N TYR A 743 -16.53 28.57 58.22
CA TYR A 743 -15.91 29.00 59.48
C TYR A 743 -14.38 29.02 59.42
N GLY A 744 -13.80 28.74 58.24
CA GLY A 744 -12.35 28.78 58.02
C GLY A 744 -11.60 27.50 58.36
N ALA A 745 -12.31 26.41 58.71
CA ALA A 745 -11.68 25.10 58.90
C ALA A 745 -11.42 24.44 57.54
N THR A 746 -10.18 24.03 57.30
CA THR A 746 -9.78 23.35 56.05
C THR A 746 -9.67 21.84 56.27
N PHE A 747 -10.39 21.09 55.45
CA PHE A 747 -10.44 19.63 55.47
C PHE A 747 -9.67 19.08 54.27
N GLN A 748 -8.73 18.17 54.53
CA GLN A 748 -8.08 17.38 53.49
C GLN A 748 -9.00 16.22 53.12
N LEU A 749 -9.17 15.97 51.82
CA LEU A 749 -10.10 14.99 51.27
C LEU A 749 -9.35 13.84 50.57
N LYS A 750 -9.96 12.66 50.56
CA LYS A 750 -9.48 11.45 49.89
C LYS A 750 -10.51 10.99 48.87
N ASP A 751 -10.06 10.35 47.80
CA ASP A 751 -10.95 9.74 46.82
C ASP A 751 -11.95 8.82 47.53
N GLY A 752 -13.24 8.95 47.20
CA GLY A 752 -14.30 8.21 47.86
C GLY A 752 -15.00 8.98 48.97
N ASP A 753 -14.48 10.10 49.48
CA ASP A 753 -15.17 10.87 50.54
C ASP A 753 -16.48 11.47 50.01
N ILE A 754 -17.61 11.08 50.58
CA ILE A 754 -18.93 11.45 50.05
C ILE A 754 -19.75 12.31 51.00
N LEU A 755 -19.58 12.16 52.31
CA LEU A 755 -20.43 12.84 53.30
C LEU A 755 -19.79 12.89 54.68
N PHE A 756 -19.98 14.02 55.37
CA PHE A 756 -19.51 14.26 56.73
C PHE A 756 -20.72 14.29 57.67
N TYR A 757 -20.85 13.26 58.52
CA TYR A 757 -21.85 13.23 59.59
C TYR A 757 -21.33 13.99 60.81
N ASP A 758 -22.17 14.80 61.46
CA ASP A 758 -21.78 15.47 62.71
C ASP A 758 -21.74 14.47 63.87
N ALA A 759 -20.54 14.20 64.41
CA ALA A 759 -20.35 13.18 65.45
C ALA A 759 -20.96 13.56 66.81
N ALA A 760 -21.27 14.85 67.01
CA ALA A 760 -21.87 15.35 68.25
C ALA A 760 -23.41 15.35 68.22
N GLN A 761 -24.03 15.05 67.08
CA GLN A 761 -25.48 15.12 66.88
C GLN A 761 -26.07 13.76 66.54
N SER A 762 -27.39 13.65 66.65
CA SER A 762 -28.12 12.44 66.30
C SER A 762 -29.50 12.81 65.74
N SER A 763 -30.01 12.02 64.78
CA SER A 763 -31.38 12.20 64.29
C SER A 763 -32.43 12.02 65.40
N ARG A 764 -32.11 11.33 66.51
CA ARG A 764 -32.99 11.23 67.68
C ARG A 764 -33.26 12.58 68.36
N ASP A 765 -32.36 13.54 68.21
CA ASP A 765 -32.51 14.86 68.84
C ASP A 765 -33.67 15.65 68.20
N ASP A 766 -34.03 15.32 66.95
CA ASP A 766 -35.10 15.98 66.20
C ASP A 766 -36.51 15.43 66.51
N TYR A 767 -36.60 14.29 67.20
CA TYR A 767 -37.86 13.59 67.50
C TYR A 767 -38.16 13.46 68.99
N ARG A 768 -37.51 14.25 69.87
CA ARG A 768 -37.87 14.26 71.30
C ARG A 768 -39.30 14.79 71.47
N VAL A 769 -40.21 13.88 71.82
CA VAL A 769 -41.56 14.17 72.30
C VAL A 769 -41.42 14.92 73.62
N GLY A 770 -41.96 16.14 73.68
CA GLY A 770 -42.14 16.85 74.93
C GLY A 770 -43.15 16.09 75.79
N GLY A 771 -42.66 15.29 76.73
CA GLY A 771 -43.44 14.90 77.89
C GLY A 771 -43.48 16.11 78.82
N THR A 772 -44.62 16.77 78.90
CA THR A 772 -44.95 17.64 80.02
C THR A 772 -44.97 16.78 81.28
N HIS A 773 -43.99 16.97 82.15
CA HIS A 773 -44.13 16.65 83.57
C HIS A 773 -44.93 17.74 84.26
#